data_AF-A0A6M4ARD7-F1
#
_entry.id   AF-A0A6M4ARD7-F1
#
_cell.length_a   1.000
_cell.length_b   1.000
_cell.length_c   1.000
_cell.angle_alpha   90.00
_cell.angle_beta   90.00
_cell.angle_gamma   90.00
#
_symmetry.space_group_name_H-M   'P 1'
#
loop_
_entity.id
_entity.type
_entity.pdbx_description
1 polymer ?
#
loop_
_entity_poly.entity_id
_entity_poly.type
_entity_poly.pdbx_seq_one_letter_code
_entity_poly.pdbx_strand_id
1 'polypeptide(L)'
;MWITGKVDHTSQKEQIFTDLYNECKNIAPGARLSYMLRTRLERLQREDRREVVTRTRDGCAPLFVACKRGNVEVVEYLISTCSADVEQRGLYEVPDDRSIHNVTPLWCASVAGRLAVVKCLVQHGADVNSVSDTGSTPVRSACFMTHLDIVTYLVENGADISKPNYNGGTCLINSVQSVKLCEYLLMHRADVNAQDIQNKTALHYAIQEHRFETTRLLLEAGADPHLTSRYRDDALQTACIKGAFQIFEYLIEKVSYPPNRVADGYELLGTTFLDEHHDIQAALQYWRRAATIRAAAGVSKVVLPARSNYQNAIEFRTVEELEAVATDLNSLRTQSLLICERILGTAHKDMIFRLMYRGAAYADSLQYQNCIDLWLYALELRIRRDTLLFNETCFTAQALVRLYLDMIDKHSSGVMQDTVAFRDAYRTLRLLIDQLPSCMELLRLQPVHKRHQSNFDHMLKVVTHMLFVLLHIPHAEEQREEAVTMVKGVVRLDPRTCQGGHSLLHLAAMKTNVLNNHALLEDDHMTPFPSVAVVSFLLECGAPVNATNDKGSSPLFMASQDLLFKQEIVEVLLKAGGHVDQVTASGDRPSKNLRLNPKCHISILNYTSLKCLAARVIQKHRIPYAGEVPKHLEAFVKMH
;
A
#
# COMPACT_ATOMS: atom_id res chain seq x y z
N MET A 1 67.24 -0.76 23.50
CA MET A 1 66.27 -0.28 22.49
C MET A 1 65.83 -1.49 21.66
N TRP A 2 64.88 -2.28 22.18
CA TRP A 2 64.22 -3.35 21.45
C TRP A 2 62.79 -2.86 21.21
N ILE A 3 62.54 -2.32 20.02
CA ILE A 3 61.20 -1.94 19.59
C ILE A 3 60.49 -3.24 19.23
N THR A 4 59.75 -3.81 20.17
CA THR A 4 58.73 -4.80 19.85
C THR A 4 57.62 -4.06 19.10
N GLY A 5 57.70 -4.08 17.77
CA GLY A 5 56.60 -3.61 16.93
C GLY A 5 55.34 -4.37 17.32
N LYS A 6 54.37 -3.67 17.91
CA LYS A 6 52.99 -4.16 17.96
C LYS A 6 52.54 -4.25 16.51
N VAL A 7 52.62 -5.44 15.93
CA VAL A 7 52.03 -5.74 14.63
C VAL A 7 50.57 -5.31 14.71
N ASP A 8 50.13 -4.50 13.76
CA ASP A 8 48.75 -4.02 13.70
C ASP A 8 47.82 -5.19 13.30
N HIS A 9 47.54 -6.04 14.30
CA HIS A 9 46.75 -7.26 14.15
C HIS A 9 45.36 -6.98 13.59
N THR A 10 44.83 -5.78 13.78
CA THR A 10 43.50 -5.36 13.29
C THR A 10 43.52 -5.15 11.77
N SER A 11 44.53 -4.45 11.25
CA SER A 11 44.71 -4.24 9.80
C SER A 11 44.97 -5.56 9.06
N GLN A 12 45.76 -6.45 9.67
CA GLN A 12 46.01 -7.79 9.11
C GLN A 12 44.74 -8.65 9.02
N LYS A 13 43.92 -8.65 10.07
CA LYS A 13 42.62 -9.37 10.10
C LYS A 13 41.66 -8.82 9.04
N GLU A 14 41.62 -7.50 8.83
CA GLU A 14 40.75 -6.87 7.83
C GLU A 14 41.15 -7.24 6.40
N GLN A 15 42.46 -7.30 6.11
CA GLN A 15 42.94 -7.77 4.82
C GLN A 15 42.58 -9.24 4.58
N ILE A 16 42.77 -10.11 5.58
CA ILE A 16 42.40 -11.53 5.47
C ILE A 16 40.89 -11.68 5.24
N PHE A 17 40.07 -10.92 5.96
CA PHE A 17 38.61 -10.89 5.75
C PHE A 17 38.25 -10.46 4.33
N THR A 18 38.85 -9.37 3.83
CA THR A 18 38.59 -8.86 2.49
C THR A 18 38.96 -9.87 1.41
N ASP A 19 40.12 -10.51 1.54
CA ASP A 19 40.59 -11.56 0.62
C ASP A 19 39.65 -12.77 0.66
N LEU A 20 39.27 -13.22 1.87
CA LEU A 20 38.35 -14.34 2.07
C LEU A 20 36.97 -14.05 1.48
N TYR A 21 36.40 -12.89 1.76
CA TYR A 21 35.08 -12.52 1.24
C TYR A 21 35.09 -12.43 -0.29
N ASN A 22 36.13 -11.82 -0.88
CA ASN A 22 36.29 -11.74 -2.34
C ASN A 22 36.46 -13.13 -2.96
N GLU A 23 37.22 -14.01 -2.32
CA GLU A 23 37.41 -15.37 -2.79
C GLU A 23 36.12 -16.17 -2.70
N CYS A 24 35.41 -16.16 -1.57
CA CYS A 24 34.06 -16.76 -1.45
C CYS A 24 33.09 -16.22 -2.51
N LYS A 25 33.17 -14.93 -2.85
CA LYS A 25 32.33 -14.28 -3.87
C LYS A 25 32.69 -14.68 -5.30
N ASN A 26 33.91 -15.09 -5.59
CA ASN A 26 34.37 -15.32 -6.97
C ASN A 26 34.74 -16.77 -7.27
N ILE A 27 34.93 -17.61 -6.26
CA ILE A 27 35.35 -19.00 -6.41
C ILE A 27 34.37 -19.81 -7.25
N ALA A 28 34.92 -20.65 -8.13
CA ALA A 28 34.16 -21.56 -8.97
C ALA A 28 33.51 -22.68 -8.13
N PRO A 29 32.34 -23.20 -8.54
CA PRO A 29 31.69 -24.33 -7.87
C PRO A 29 32.64 -25.51 -7.68
N GLY A 30 32.78 -26.00 -6.45
CA GLY A 30 33.63 -27.16 -6.12
C GLY A 30 35.12 -26.88 -5.94
N ALA A 31 35.57 -25.62 -6.10
CA ALA A 31 36.94 -25.24 -5.80
C ALA A 31 37.16 -24.97 -4.30
N ARG A 32 38.41 -25.12 -3.86
CA ARG A 32 38.85 -24.85 -2.47
C ARG A 32 39.45 -23.46 -2.35
N LEU A 33 39.43 -22.91 -1.13
CA LEU A 33 40.17 -21.69 -0.83
C LEU A 33 41.66 -21.85 -1.19
N SER A 34 42.23 -20.77 -1.69
CA SER A 34 43.62 -20.67 -2.10
C SER A 34 44.53 -21.09 -0.95
N TYR A 35 45.61 -21.80 -1.30
CA TYR A 35 46.59 -22.29 -0.32
C TYR A 35 47.16 -21.15 0.53
N MET A 36 47.38 -19.99 -0.09
CA MET A 36 47.88 -18.79 0.58
C MET A 36 46.90 -18.26 1.63
N LEU A 37 45.60 -18.21 1.32
CA LEU A 37 44.59 -17.73 2.25
C LEU A 37 44.37 -18.71 3.41
N ARG A 38 44.34 -20.02 3.13
CA ARG A 38 44.27 -21.07 4.18
C ARG A 38 45.44 -20.99 5.13
N THR A 39 46.67 -20.89 4.62
CA THR A 39 47.89 -20.74 5.45
C THR A 39 47.83 -19.49 6.32
N ARG A 40 47.30 -18.37 5.80
CA ARG A 40 47.14 -17.12 6.56
C ARG A 40 46.10 -17.25 7.67
N LEU A 41 44.96 -17.89 7.39
CA LEU A 41 43.91 -18.16 8.39
C LEU A 41 44.41 -19.13 9.47
N GLU A 42 45.11 -20.19 9.09
CA GLU A 42 45.60 -21.21 10.02
C GLU A 42 46.72 -20.71 10.95
N ARG A 43 47.43 -19.65 10.57
CA ARG A 43 48.39 -18.96 11.47
C ARG A 43 47.72 -18.18 12.60
N LEU A 44 46.44 -17.82 12.45
CA LEU A 44 45.68 -17.13 13.49
C LEU A 44 45.22 -18.11 14.58
N GLN A 45 45.07 -17.61 15.80
CA GLN A 45 44.45 -18.36 16.89
C GLN A 45 42.97 -18.62 16.57
N ARG A 46 42.37 -19.64 17.19
CA ARG A 46 40.98 -20.03 16.90
C ARG A 46 39.98 -18.89 17.09
N GLU A 47 40.17 -18.08 18.12
CA GLU A 47 39.33 -16.91 18.41
C GLU A 47 39.45 -15.83 17.31
N ASP A 48 40.68 -15.58 16.85
CA ASP A 48 40.95 -14.63 15.77
C ASP A 48 40.39 -15.10 14.42
N ARG A 49 40.43 -16.41 14.14
CA ARG A 49 39.80 -16.98 12.93
C ARG A 49 38.29 -16.77 12.98
N ARG A 50 37.67 -17.07 14.13
CA ARG A 50 36.24 -16.87 14.35
C ARG A 50 35.86 -15.40 14.13
N GLU A 51 36.63 -14.47 14.70
CA GLU A 51 36.40 -13.04 14.51
C GLU A 51 36.43 -12.65 13.02
N VAL A 52 37.42 -13.13 12.26
CA VAL A 52 37.53 -12.85 10.82
C VAL A 52 36.35 -13.39 10.02
N VAL A 53 35.89 -14.61 10.30
CA VAL A 53 34.76 -15.22 9.56
C VAL A 53 33.38 -14.72 10.01
N THR A 54 33.28 -14.06 11.16
CA THR A 54 32.05 -13.40 11.63
C THR A 54 31.88 -11.98 11.08
N ARG A 55 32.95 -11.35 10.55
CA ARG A 55 32.82 -10.03 9.91
C ARG A 55 31.88 -10.10 8.70
N THR A 56 31.19 -8.99 8.44
CA THR A 56 30.20 -8.89 7.36
C THR A 56 30.57 -7.78 6.39
N ARG A 57 30.37 -8.03 5.09
CA ARG A 57 30.40 -7.01 4.03
C ARG A 57 29.11 -7.10 3.24
N ASP A 58 28.52 -5.97 2.89
CA ASP A 58 27.20 -5.91 2.24
C ASP A 58 26.10 -6.67 3.03
N GLY A 59 26.23 -6.69 4.37
CA GLY A 59 25.33 -7.43 5.26
C GLY A 59 25.47 -8.95 5.24
N CYS A 60 26.54 -9.51 4.65
CA CYS A 60 26.78 -10.96 4.56
C CYS A 60 28.14 -11.36 5.13
N ALA A 61 28.20 -12.48 5.86
CA ALA A 61 29.46 -13.11 6.27
C ALA A 61 30.02 -14.04 5.16
N PRO A 62 31.32 -14.39 5.17
CA PRO A 62 31.90 -15.30 4.19
C PRO A 62 31.19 -16.66 4.10
N LEU A 63 30.76 -17.21 5.23
CA LEU A 63 29.97 -18.46 5.26
C LEU A 63 28.67 -18.32 4.46
N PHE A 64 27.95 -17.22 4.65
CA PHE A 64 26.70 -16.94 3.94
C PHE A 64 26.91 -16.87 2.42
N VAL A 65 27.96 -16.17 1.97
CA VAL A 65 28.32 -16.06 0.55
C VAL A 65 28.68 -17.42 -0.04
N ALA A 66 29.47 -18.22 0.68
CA ALA A 66 29.84 -19.57 0.25
C ALA A 66 28.60 -20.50 0.14
N CYS A 67 27.66 -20.38 1.09
CA CYS A 67 26.41 -21.13 1.08
C CYS A 67 25.54 -20.78 -0.13
N LYS A 68 25.35 -19.48 -0.41
CA LYS A 68 24.60 -18.98 -1.58
C LYS A 68 25.14 -19.53 -2.91
N ARG A 69 26.47 -19.63 -3.02
CA ARG A 69 27.14 -20.11 -4.24
C ARG A 69 27.18 -21.64 -4.37
N GLY A 70 26.97 -22.39 -3.29
CA GLY A 70 27.01 -23.85 -3.34
C GLY A 70 28.40 -24.45 -3.11
N ASN A 71 29.34 -23.72 -2.51
CA ASN A 71 30.72 -24.17 -2.34
C ASN A 71 30.90 -24.99 -1.06
N VAL A 72 30.53 -26.27 -1.10
CA VAL A 72 30.48 -27.17 0.06
C VAL A 72 31.83 -27.26 0.79
N GLU A 73 32.93 -27.44 0.07
CA GLU A 73 34.29 -27.52 0.65
C GLU A 73 34.66 -26.25 1.43
N VAL A 74 34.26 -25.08 0.94
CA VAL A 74 34.52 -23.79 1.62
C VAL A 74 33.61 -23.66 2.84
N VAL A 75 32.35 -24.06 2.72
CA VAL A 75 31.39 -24.07 3.85
C VAL A 75 31.92 -24.97 4.98
N GLU A 76 32.30 -26.20 4.67
CA GLU A 76 32.85 -27.16 5.64
C GLU A 76 34.12 -26.63 6.30
N TYR A 77 35.05 -26.05 5.52
CA TYR A 77 36.27 -25.45 6.06
C TYR A 77 35.96 -24.28 7.02
N LEU A 78 35.05 -23.38 6.65
CA LEU A 78 34.68 -22.23 7.47
C LEU A 78 34.05 -22.66 8.81
N ILE A 79 33.22 -23.71 8.80
CA ILE A 79 32.57 -24.22 10.00
C ILE A 79 33.57 -24.99 10.87
N SER A 80 34.22 -26.02 10.32
CA SER A 80 35.08 -26.94 11.07
C SER A 80 36.40 -26.30 11.54
N THR A 81 37.05 -25.53 10.66
CA THR A 81 38.42 -25.03 10.89
C THR A 81 38.44 -23.60 11.42
N CYS A 82 37.48 -22.77 11.00
CA CYS A 82 37.38 -21.37 11.43
C CYS A 82 36.32 -21.12 12.52
N SER A 83 35.52 -22.13 12.90
CA SER A 83 34.44 -21.98 13.89
C SER A 83 33.42 -20.89 13.52
N ALA A 84 33.07 -20.79 12.23
CA ALA A 84 32.02 -19.90 11.77
C ALA A 84 30.66 -20.26 12.40
N ASP A 85 29.88 -19.25 12.76
CA ASP A 85 28.54 -19.43 13.32
C ASP A 85 27.54 -19.80 12.21
N VAL A 86 27.00 -21.02 12.29
CA VAL A 86 26.06 -21.58 11.31
C VAL A 86 24.71 -20.86 11.30
N GLU A 87 24.37 -20.13 12.37
CA GLU A 87 23.13 -19.35 12.50
C GLU A 87 23.34 -17.86 12.21
N GLN A 88 24.56 -17.43 11.88
CA GLN A 88 24.84 -16.03 11.59
C GLN A 88 24.06 -15.57 10.36
N ARG A 89 23.08 -14.69 10.61
CA ARG A 89 22.18 -14.19 9.57
C ARG A 89 22.91 -13.25 8.60
N GLY A 90 22.44 -13.26 7.35
CA GLY A 90 22.87 -12.35 6.30
C GLY A 90 21.69 -11.82 5.49
N LEU A 91 21.97 -10.78 4.70
CA LEU A 91 20.99 -10.18 3.79
C LEU A 91 20.89 -10.98 2.49
N TYR A 92 19.70 -11.52 2.20
CA TYR A 92 19.40 -12.19 0.94
C TYR A 92 18.48 -11.34 0.10
N GLU A 93 18.97 -10.92 -1.07
CA GLU A 93 18.14 -10.31 -2.11
C GLU A 93 17.55 -11.40 -3.00
N VAL A 94 16.21 -11.43 -3.09
CA VAL A 94 15.47 -12.30 -4.01
C VAL A 94 15.53 -11.68 -5.41
N PRO A 95 16.04 -12.39 -6.44
CA PRO A 95 16.25 -11.81 -7.77
C PRO A 95 14.99 -11.25 -8.44
N ASP A 96 13.83 -11.89 -8.23
CA ASP A 96 12.61 -11.59 -8.97
C ASP A 96 11.89 -10.32 -8.49
N ASP A 97 11.87 -10.06 -7.18
CA ASP A 97 11.15 -8.92 -6.56
C ASP A 97 12.10 -7.89 -5.90
N ARG A 98 13.42 -8.15 -5.89
CA ARG A 98 14.44 -7.32 -5.21
C ARG A 98 14.15 -7.07 -3.73
N SER A 99 13.33 -7.92 -3.11
CA SER A 99 13.09 -7.92 -1.68
C SER A 99 14.33 -8.42 -0.95
N ILE A 100 14.68 -7.74 0.14
CA ILE A 100 15.84 -8.06 0.98
C ILE A 100 15.34 -8.66 2.28
N HIS A 101 15.79 -9.88 2.58
CA HIS A 101 15.43 -10.62 3.77
C HIS A 101 16.63 -10.89 4.65
N ASN A 102 16.47 -10.77 5.97
CA ASN A 102 17.48 -11.20 6.94
C ASN A 102 17.29 -12.68 7.30
N VAL A 103 18.19 -13.55 6.86
CA VAL A 103 17.99 -15.01 6.84
C VAL A 103 19.25 -15.79 7.25
N THR A 104 19.08 -17.05 7.63
CA THR A 104 20.21 -17.94 7.98
C THR A 104 20.93 -18.50 6.73
N PRO A 105 22.18 -18.98 6.86
CA PRO A 105 22.87 -19.68 5.78
C PRO A 105 22.10 -20.89 5.25
N LEU A 106 21.42 -21.64 6.12
CA LEU A 106 20.59 -22.78 5.73
C LEU A 106 19.42 -22.35 4.85
N TRP A 107 18.68 -21.32 5.28
CA TRP A 107 17.60 -20.74 4.48
C TRP A 107 18.09 -20.28 3.10
N CYS A 108 19.24 -19.60 3.06
CA CYS A 108 19.84 -19.13 1.82
C CYS A 108 20.21 -20.28 0.87
N ALA A 109 20.85 -21.34 1.39
CA ALA A 109 21.20 -22.51 0.62
C ALA A 109 19.96 -23.26 0.08
N SER A 110 18.89 -23.32 0.89
CA SER A 110 17.60 -23.90 0.49
C SER A 110 16.96 -23.14 -0.67
N VAL A 111 16.92 -21.81 -0.63
CA VAL A 111 16.38 -20.99 -1.73
C VAL A 111 17.24 -21.09 -2.99
N ALA A 112 18.56 -21.09 -2.82
CA ALA A 112 19.52 -21.16 -3.93
C ALA A 112 19.65 -22.57 -4.56
N GLY A 113 18.89 -23.58 -4.08
CA GLY A 113 18.91 -24.93 -4.65
C GLY A 113 20.21 -25.69 -4.39
N ARG A 114 20.89 -25.44 -3.26
CA ARG A 114 22.23 -25.99 -2.96
C ARG A 114 22.14 -27.19 -2.01
N LEU A 115 21.59 -28.32 -2.48
CA LEU A 115 21.38 -29.52 -1.64
C LEU A 115 22.63 -29.95 -0.86
N ALA A 116 23.80 -30.00 -1.50
CA ALA A 116 25.02 -30.45 -0.83
C ALA A 116 25.47 -29.49 0.30
N VAL A 117 25.22 -28.19 0.17
CA VAL A 117 25.44 -27.21 1.24
C VAL A 117 24.41 -27.38 2.35
N VAL A 118 23.13 -27.57 1.99
CA VAL A 118 22.06 -27.85 2.98
C VAL A 118 22.45 -29.06 3.84
N LYS A 119 22.88 -30.17 3.22
CA LYS A 119 23.37 -31.36 3.92
C LYS A 119 24.52 -31.03 4.88
N CYS A 120 25.52 -30.31 4.40
CA CYS A 120 26.68 -29.91 5.21
C CYS A 120 26.26 -29.06 6.43
N LEU A 121 25.38 -28.06 6.25
CA LEU A 121 24.92 -27.19 7.34
C LEU A 121 24.13 -27.96 8.40
N VAL A 122 23.20 -28.84 7.99
CA VAL A 122 22.41 -29.67 8.92
C VAL A 122 23.29 -30.63 9.70
N GLN A 123 24.28 -31.26 9.05
CA GLN A 123 25.28 -32.11 9.73
C GLN A 123 26.10 -31.36 10.79
N HIS A 124 26.29 -30.05 10.61
CA HIS A 124 27.00 -29.19 11.56
C HIS A 124 26.06 -28.48 12.55
N GLY A 125 24.81 -28.93 12.68
CA GLY A 125 23.89 -28.48 13.73
C GLY A 125 23.13 -27.19 13.42
N ALA A 126 23.00 -26.81 12.15
CA ALA A 126 22.09 -25.72 11.76
C ALA A 126 20.63 -26.06 12.14
N ASP A 127 19.90 -25.08 12.68
CA ASP A 127 18.49 -25.25 13.05
C ASP A 127 17.61 -25.26 11.79
N VAL A 128 17.10 -26.45 11.45
CA VAL A 128 16.22 -26.69 10.29
C VAL A 128 14.92 -25.89 10.30
N ASN A 129 14.52 -25.36 11.45
CA ASN A 129 13.27 -24.62 11.65
C ASN A 129 13.47 -23.13 11.97
N SER A 130 14.70 -22.63 11.85
CA SER A 130 15.06 -21.21 12.05
C SER A 130 14.39 -20.33 10.99
N VAL A 131 13.65 -19.30 11.43
CA VAL A 131 12.81 -18.49 10.54
C VAL A 131 13.50 -17.21 10.06
N SER A 132 13.11 -16.77 8.85
CA SER A 132 13.41 -15.43 8.32
C SER A 132 12.64 -14.33 9.06
N ASP A 133 12.91 -13.07 8.70
CA ASP A 133 12.14 -11.89 9.10
C ASP A 133 10.65 -11.91 8.71
N THR A 134 10.27 -12.76 7.76
CA THR A 134 8.87 -13.02 7.35
C THR A 134 8.27 -14.27 7.99
N GLY A 135 9.01 -14.93 8.89
CA GLY A 135 8.57 -16.17 9.53
C GLY A 135 8.74 -17.42 8.66
N SER A 136 9.41 -17.33 7.50
CA SER A 136 9.57 -18.48 6.58
C SER A 136 10.72 -19.40 7.02
N THR A 137 10.43 -20.69 7.12
CA THR A 137 11.45 -21.74 7.38
C THR A 137 12.23 -22.10 6.10
N PRO A 138 13.42 -22.72 6.21
CA PRO A 138 14.18 -23.23 5.07
C PRO A 138 13.36 -24.19 4.19
N VAL A 139 12.59 -25.10 4.80
CA VAL A 139 11.75 -26.06 4.06
C VAL A 139 10.63 -25.37 3.29
N ARG A 140 9.97 -24.37 3.89
CA ARG A 140 8.93 -23.58 3.20
C ARG A 140 9.50 -22.81 2.01
N SER A 141 10.69 -22.25 2.16
CA SER A 141 11.34 -21.53 1.07
C SER A 141 11.83 -22.47 -0.04
N ALA A 142 12.31 -23.67 0.30
CA ALA A 142 12.60 -24.72 -0.69
C ALA A 142 11.33 -25.17 -1.43
N CYS A 143 10.19 -25.25 -0.73
CA CYS A 143 8.89 -25.54 -1.35
C CYS A 143 8.50 -24.47 -2.40
N PHE A 144 8.62 -23.19 -2.04
CA PHE A 144 8.34 -22.07 -2.94
C PHE A 144 9.20 -22.11 -4.21
N MET A 145 10.47 -22.51 -4.08
CA MET A 145 11.39 -22.65 -5.22
C MET A 145 11.27 -24.01 -5.93
N THR A 146 10.36 -24.89 -5.50
CA THR A 146 10.11 -26.24 -6.04
C THR A 146 11.28 -27.24 -5.94
N HIS A 147 12.23 -27.00 -5.02
CA HIS A 147 13.39 -27.88 -4.80
C HIS A 147 13.02 -29.12 -3.98
N LEU A 148 12.39 -30.10 -4.62
CA LEU A 148 11.87 -31.31 -3.96
C LEU A 148 12.95 -32.10 -3.20
N ASP A 149 14.15 -32.21 -3.75
CA ASP A 149 15.29 -32.92 -3.13
C ASP A 149 15.73 -32.29 -1.80
N ILE A 150 15.72 -30.95 -1.72
CA ILE A 150 15.98 -30.20 -0.49
C ILE A 150 14.83 -30.36 0.50
N VAL A 151 13.58 -30.30 0.02
CA VAL A 151 12.40 -30.50 0.87
C VAL A 151 12.44 -31.89 1.50
N THR A 152 12.69 -32.94 0.71
CA THR A 152 12.79 -34.31 1.23
C THR A 152 13.86 -34.41 2.30
N TYR A 153 15.07 -33.92 2.02
CA TYR A 153 16.16 -33.98 2.99
C TYR A 153 15.85 -33.21 4.29
N LEU A 154 15.28 -32.01 4.19
CA LEU A 154 14.94 -31.21 5.38
C LEU A 154 13.86 -31.89 6.22
N VAL A 155 12.83 -32.49 5.59
CA VAL A 155 11.76 -33.21 6.30
C VAL A 155 12.31 -34.45 7.01
N GLU A 156 13.20 -35.22 6.36
CA GLU A 156 13.90 -36.35 6.98
C GLU A 156 14.74 -35.94 8.20
N ASN A 157 15.17 -34.67 8.26
CA ASN A 157 15.95 -34.10 9.37
C ASN A 157 15.10 -33.24 10.33
N GLY A 158 13.78 -33.44 10.36
CA GLY A 158 12.90 -32.85 11.38
C GLY A 158 12.40 -31.43 11.06
N ALA A 159 12.43 -31.01 9.79
CA ALA A 159 11.79 -29.76 9.40
C ALA A 159 10.25 -29.85 9.51
N ASP A 160 9.65 -28.84 10.12
CA ASP A 160 8.21 -28.75 10.33
C ASP A 160 7.51 -28.13 9.10
N ILE A 161 6.81 -28.97 8.34
CA ILE A 161 6.04 -28.55 7.14
C ILE A 161 4.70 -27.91 7.48
N SER A 162 4.25 -28.01 8.73
CA SER A 162 3.00 -27.43 9.21
C SER A 162 3.15 -26.00 9.71
N LYS A 163 4.38 -25.59 10.08
CA LYS A 163 4.68 -24.26 10.61
C LYS A 163 4.40 -23.17 9.57
N PRO A 164 3.40 -22.29 9.80
CA PRO A 164 3.10 -21.21 8.88
C PRO A 164 4.10 -20.06 9.04
N ASN A 165 4.24 -19.25 7.98
CA ASN A 165 4.92 -17.96 8.10
C ASN A 165 4.00 -16.90 8.77
N TYR A 166 4.46 -15.66 8.91
CA TYR A 166 3.66 -14.60 9.55
C TYR A 166 2.38 -14.22 8.79
N ASN A 167 2.22 -14.66 7.53
CA ASN A 167 1.00 -14.50 6.76
C ASN A 167 0.12 -15.78 6.78
N GLY A 168 0.42 -16.77 7.62
CA GLY A 168 -0.36 -18.01 7.70
C GLY A 168 -0.08 -19.01 6.56
N GLY A 169 0.84 -18.72 5.64
CA GLY A 169 1.16 -19.62 4.54
C GLY A 169 1.93 -20.85 5.04
N THR A 170 1.45 -22.04 4.69
CA THR A 170 2.11 -23.34 4.96
C THR A 170 3.00 -23.78 3.79
N CYS A 171 3.77 -24.87 3.97
CA CYS A 171 4.53 -25.47 2.86
C CYS A 171 3.63 -25.87 1.68
N LEU A 172 2.45 -26.44 1.95
CA LEU A 172 1.53 -26.89 0.90
C LEU A 172 0.98 -25.71 0.09
N ILE A 173 0.58 -24.62 0.75
CA ILE A 173 0.14 -23.38 0.07
C ILE A 173 1.23 -22.87 -0.89
N ASN A 174 2.50 -22.93 -0.49
CA ASN A 174 3.63 -22.47 -1.30
C ASN A 174 4.11 -23.48 -2.36
N SER A 175 3.49 -24.66 -2.45
CA SER A 175 3.92 -25.74 -3.35
C SER A 175 3.00 -25.94 -4.55
N VAL A 176 1.95 -25.14 -4.70
CA VAL A 176 0.87 -25.37 -5.67
C VAL A 176 1.33 -25.43 -7.13
N GLN A 177 2.51 -24.87 -7.43
CA GLN A 177 3.15 -24.91 -8.75
C GLN A 177 3.67 -26.30 -9.13
N SER A 178 3.94 -27.17 -8.15
CA SER A 178 4.50 -28.50 -8.35
C SER A 178 3.59 -29.58 -7.78
N VAL A 179 2.97 -30.36 -8.66
CA VAL A 179 2.12 -31.50 -8.31
C VAL A 179 2.89 -32.51 -7.45
N LYS A 180 4.10 -32.89 -7.86
CA LYS A 180 4.96 -33.85 -7.13
C LYS A 180 5.29 -33.38 -5.72
N LEU A 181 5.50 -32.08 -5.55
CA LEU A 181 5.80 -31.51 -4.23
C LEU A 181 4.56 -31.50 -3.34
N CYS A 182 3.39 -31.18 -3.90
CA CYS A 182 2.12 -31.30 -3.19
C CYS A 182 1.84 -32.75 -2.79
N GLU A 183 2.04 -33.72 -3.69
CA GLU A 183 1.92 -35.16 -3.39
C GLU A 183 2.81 -35.54 -2.21
N TYR A 184 4.10 -35.17 -2.25
CA TYR A 184 5.05 -35.44 -1.18
C TYR A 184 4.57 -34.85 0.16
N LEU A 185 4.16 -33.58 0.18
CA LEU A 185 3.70 -32.94 1.41
C LEU A 185 2.42 -33.58 1.97
N LEU A 186 1.48 -33.96 1.11
CA LEU A 186 0.23 -34.64 1.50
C LEU A 186 0.53 -36.05 2.06
N MET A 187 1.46 -36.80 1.46
CA MET A 187 1.93 -38.08 2.01
C MET A 187 2.56 -37.92 3.41
N HIS A 188 3.20 -36.77 3.66
CA HIS A 188 3.77 -36.39 4.95
C HIS A 188 2.77 -35.67 5.88
N ARG A 189 1.46 -35.84 5.65
CA ARG A 189 0.36 -35.33 6.49
C ARG A 189 0.28 -33.80 6.59
N ALA A 190 0.69 -33.08 5.53
CA ALA A 190 0.36 -31.67 5.41
C ALA A 190 -1.17 -31.49 5.42
N ASP A 191 -1.67 -30.53 6.20
CA ASP A 191 -3.09 -30.19 6.23
C ASP A 191 -3.51 -29.52 4.91
N VAL A 192 -4.33 -30.24 4.14
CA VAL A 192 -4.85 -29.79 2.84
C VAL A 192 -5.76 -28.56 2.96
N ASN A 193 -6.40 -28.39 4.12
CA ASN A 193 -7.38 -27.34 4.39
C ASN A 193 -6.83 -26.19 5.25
N ALA A 194 -5.51 -26.17 5.49
CA ALA A 194 -4.87 -25.08 6.19
C ALA A 194 -5.15 -23.72 5.50
N GLN A 195 -5.47 -22.72 6.32
CA GLN A 195 -5.86 -21.39 5.87
C GLN A 195 -4.81 -20.34 6.24
N ASP A 196 -4.49 -19.46 5.30
CA ASP A 196 -3.65 -18.29 5.53
C ASP A 196 -4.42 -17.15 6.24
N ILE A 197 -3.79 -15.99 6.45
CA ILE A 197 -4.46 -14.82 7.05
C ILE A 197 -5.64 -14.28 6.21
N GLN A 198 -5.73 -14.64 4.93
CA GLN A 198 -6.83 -14.30 4.04
C GLN A 198 -7.87 -15.43 3.96
N ASN A 199 -7.80 -16.42 4.85
CA ASN A 199 -8.61 -17.63 4.85
C ASN A 199 -8.49 -18.46 3.55
N LYS A 200 -7.41 -18.26 2.78
CA LYS A 200 -7.17 -19.01 1.54
C LYS A 200 -6.43 -20.31 1.85
N THR A 201 -6.89 -21.37 1.21
CA THR A 201 -6.26 -22.71 1.23
C THR A 201 -5.38 -22.92 0.00
N ALA A 202 -4.59 -24.00 -0.01
CA ALA A 202 -3.81 -24.40 -1.18
C ALA A 202 -4.69 -24.55 -2.44
N LEU A 203 -5.94 -25.00 -2.27
CA LEU A 203 -6.90 -25.11 -3.37
C LEU A 203 -7.17 -23.73 -4.01
N HIS A 204 -7.42 -22.69 -3.21
CA HIS A 204 -7.63 -21.33 -3.73
C HIS A 204 -6.45 -20.83 -4.57
N TYR A 205 -5.22 -21.08 -4.13
CA TYR A 205 -4.01 -20.68 -4.86
C TYR A 205 -3.80 -21.50 -6.13
N ALA A 206 -4.04 -22.81 -6.10
CA ALA A 206 -3.97 -23.65 -7.29
C ALA A 206 -4.96 -23.18 -8.36
N ILE A 207 -6.18 -22.79 -7.97
CA ILE A 207 -7.19 -22.23 -8.88
C ILE A 207 -6.75 -20.88 -9.42
N GLN A 208 -6.26 -19.99 -8.55
CA GLN A 208 -5.80 -18.65 -8.92
C GLN A 208 -4.63 -18.69 -9.94
N GLU A 209 -3.77 -19.69 -9.85
CA GLU A 209 -2.64 -19.89 -10.77
C GLU A 209 -2.96 -20.84 -11.94
N HIS A 210 -4.25 -21.17 -12.15
CA HIS A 210 -4.71 -22.05 -13.23
C HIS A 210 -4.02 -23.44 -13.23
N ARG A 211 -3.66 -23.95 -12.04
CA ARG A 211 -3.00 -25.24 -11.86
C ARG A 211 -4.04 -26.37 -11.79
N PHE A 212 -4.53 -26.81 -12.95
CA PHE A 212 -5.55 -27.86 -13.05
C PHE A 212 -5.15 -29.17 -12.34
N GLU A 213 -3.98 -29.73 -12.66
CA GLU A 213 -3.53 -30.99 -12.06
C GLU A 213 -3.33 -30.91 -10.55
N THR A 214 -2.81 -29.79 -10.04
CA THR A 214 -2.70 -29.55 -8.59
C THR A 214 -4.08 -29.44 -7.95
N THR A 215 -5.02 -28.74 -8.59
CA THR A 215 -6.40 -28.61 -8.10
C THR A 215 -7.08 -29.97 -7.99
N ARG A 216 -6.93 -30.80 -9.03
CA ARG A 216 -7.41 -32.19 -9.04
C ARG A 216 -6.81 -33.00 -7.90
N LEU A 217 -5.48 -32.99 -7.75
CA LEU A 217 -4.78 -33.69 -6.66
C LEU A 217 -5.30 -33.27 -5.28
N LEU A 218 -5.44 -31.95 -5.05
CA LEU A 218 -5.88 -31.43 -3.76
C LEU A 218 -7.31 -31.90 -3.43
N LEU A 219 -8.22 -31.89 -4.41
CA LEU A 219 -9.58 -32.40 -4.25
C LEU A 219 -9.60 -33.91 -3.99
N GLU A 220 -8.80 -34.69 -4.72
CA GLU A 220 -8.63 -36.13 -4.49
C GLU A 220 -8.05 -36.42 -3.08
N ALA A 221 -7.24 -35.51 -2.55
CA ALA A 221 -6.68 -35.57 -1.20
C ALA A 221 -7.60 -35.00 -0.09
N GLY A 222 -8.85 -34.65 -0.41
CA GLY A 222 -9.84 -34.19 0.57
C GLY A 222 -9.83 -32.68 0.87
N ALA A 223 -9.32 -31.85 -0.05
CA ALA A 223 -9.53 -30.40 0.03
C ALA A 223 -11.04 -30.09 0.00
N ASP A 224 -11.49 -29.27 0.95
CA ASP A 224 -12.88 -28.83 0.99
C ASP A 224 -13.08 -27.65 0.02
N PRO A 225 -13.86 -27.83 -1.08
CA PRO A 225 -14.11 -26.78 -2.05
C PRO A 225 -15.02 -25.66 -1.54
N HIS A 226 -15.70 -25.86 -0.39
CA HIS A 226 -16.63 -24.91 0.20
C HIS A 226 -15.99 -24.00 1.26
N LEU A 227 -14.74 -24.25 1.65
CA LEU A 227 -14.00 -23.31 2.49
C LEU A 227 -13.87 -21.97 1.76
N THR A 228 -14.09 -20.88 2.50
CA THR A 228 -14.17 -19.55 1.90
C THR A 228 -13.01 -18.66 2.31
N SER A 229 -12.57 -17.84 1.35
CA SER A 229 -11.65 -16.73 1.57
C SER A 229 -12.23 -15.68 2.51
N ARG A 230 -11.41 -14.71 2.95
CA ARG A 230 -11.85 -13.53 3.71
C ARG A 230 -12.98 -12.77 3.01
N TYR A 231 -13.04 -12.83 1.68
CA TYR A 231 -14.07 -12.18 0.87
C TYR A 231 -15.25 -13.11 0.53
N ARG A 232 -15.30 -14.30 1.15
CA ARG A 232 -16.34 -15.32 0.98
C ARG A 232 -16.29 -16.06 -0.36
N ASP A 233 -15.13 -16.08 -1.00
CA ASP A 233 -14.93 -16.87 -2.23
C ASP A 233 -14.68 -18.33 -1.85
N ASP A 234 -15.51 -19.24 -2.33
CA ASP A 234 -15.22 -20.68 -2.34
C ASP A 234 -14.37 -21.04 -3.58
N ALA A 235 -14.07 -22.33 -3.77
CA ALA A 235 -13.30 -22.81 -4.93
C ALA A 235 -13.99 -22.47 -6.26
N LEU A 236 -15.31 -22.65 -6.35
CA LEU A 236 -16.09 -22.39 -7.55
C LEU A 236 -16.07 -20.90 -7.92
N GLN A 237 -16.33 -20.04 -6.94
CA GLN A 237 -16.30 -18.59 -7.06
C GLN A 237 -14.91 -18.11 -7.48
N THR A 238 -13.86 -18.64 -6.85
CA THR A 238 -12.46 -18.32 -7.20
C THR A 238 -12.17 -18.66 -8.65
N ALA A 239 -12.64 -19.81 -9.14
CA ALA A 239 -12.47 -20.21 -10.54
C ALA A 239 -13.17 -19.24 -11.50
N CYS A 240 -14.37 -18.78 -11.16
CA CYS A 240 -15.10 -17.78 -11.94
C CYS A 240 -14.40 -16.41 -11.97
N ILE A 241 -13.97 -15.90 -10.81
CA ILE A 241 -13.28 -14.60 -10.70
C ILE A 241 -11.94 -14.62 -11.44
N LYS A 242 -11.26 -15.76 -11.46
CA LYS A 242 -9.96 -15.93 -12.12
C LYS A 242 -10.04 -16.42 -13.56
N GLY A 243 -11.24 -16.68 -14.09
CA GLY A 243 -11.40 -17.17 -15.46
C GLY A 243 -10.86 -18.60 -15.67
N ALA A 244 -10.71 -19.39 -14.61
CA ALA A 244 -10.16 -20.75 -14.67
C ALA A 244 -11.23 -21.76 -15.14
N PHE A 245 -11.65 -21.65 -16.41
CA PHE A 245 -12.77 -22.41 -16.98
C PHE A 245 -12.63 -23.93 -16.84
N GLN A 246 -11.46 -24.50 -17.17
CA GLN A 246 -11.23 -25.95 -17.05
C GLN A 246 -11.42 -26.46 -15.61
N ILE A 247 -11.00 -25.67 -14.64
CA ILE A 247 -11.18 -25.98 -13.21
C ILE A 247 -12.65 -25.82 -12.82
N PHE A 248 -13.32 -24.76 -13.29
CA PHE A 248 -14.74 -24.54 -13.05
C PHE A 248 -15.57 -25.74 -13.54
N GLU A 249 -15.34 -26.22 -14.77
CA GLU A 249 -16.03 -27.40 -15.31
C GLU A 249 -15.79 -28.65 -14.47
N TYR A 250 -14.54 -28.88 -14.07
CA TYR A 250 -14.20 -30.00 -13.20
C TYR A 250 -14.88 -29.92 -11.83
N LEU A 251 -14.95 -28.72 -11.23
CA LEU A 251 -15.62 -28.52 -9.94
C LEU A 251 -17.11 -28.81 -10.03
N ILE A 252 -17.81 -28.36 -11.07
CA ILE A 252 -19.26 -28.63 -11.22
C ILE A 252 -19.56 -30.10 -11.56
N GLU A 253 -18.59 -30.83 -12.13
CA GLU A 253 -18.72 -32.27 -12.38
C GLU A 253 -18.49 -33.10 -11.11
N LYS A 254 -17.48 -32.74 -10.30
CA LYS A 254 -17.06 -33.53 -9.13
C LYS A 254 -17.73 -33.13 -7.82
N VAL A 255 -18.18 -31.89 -7.70
CA VAL A 255 -18.80 -31.35 -6.48
C VAL A 255 -20.26 -31.04 -6.76
N SER A 256 -21.14 -31.43 -5.83
CA SER A 256 -22.58 -31.18 -5.98
C SER A 256 -22.91 -29.73 -5.63
N TYR A 257 -23.15 -28.92 -6.66
CA TYR A 257 -23.67 -27.55 -6.51
C TYR A 257 -25.14 -27.46 -6.94
N PRO A 258 -25.96 -26.63 -6.27
CA PRO A 258 -27.33 -26.43 -6.69
C PRO A 258 -27.37 -25.67 -8.04
N PRO A 259 -28.39 -25.91 -8.90
CA PRO A 259 -28.44 -25.35 -10.25
C PRO A 259 -28.35 -23.82 -10.32
N ASN A 260 -28.89 -23.12 -9.31
CA ASN A 260 -28.78 -21.66 -9.20
C ASN A 260 -27.34 -21.19 -9.02
N ARG A 261 -26.54 -21.90 -8.20
CA ARG A 261 -25.13 -21.58 -7.94
C ARG A 261 -24.27 -21.85 -9.16
N VAL A 262 -24.56 -22.92 -9.91
CA VAL A 262 -23.90 -23.20 -11.20
C VAL A 262 -24.22 -22.11 -12.22
N ALA A 263 -25.49 -21.69 -12.32
CA ALA A 263 -25.89 -20.60 -13.20
C ALA A 263 -25.23 -19.26 -12.83
N ASP A 264 -25.19 -18.91 -11.53
CA ASP A 264 -24.42 -17.75 -11.04
C ASP A 264 -22.94 -17.86 -11.42
N GLY A 265 -22.36 -19.07 -11.30
CA GLY A 265 -20.98 -19.33 -11.69
C GLY A 265 -20.71 -19.03 -13.17
N TYR A 266 -21.58 -19.49 -14.08
CA TYR A 266 -21.48 -19.16 -15.51
C TYR A 266 -21.70 -17.67 -15.80
N GLU A 267 -22.63 -17.02 -15.11
CA GLU A 267 -22.85 -15.56 -15.24
C GLU A 267 -21.58 -14.79 -14.86
N LEU A 268 -21.00 -15.12 -13.70
CA LEU A 268 -19.78 -14.50 -13.22
C LEU A 268 -18.57 -14.84 -14.11
N LEU A 269 -18.44 -16.07 -14.59
CA LEU A 269 -17.39 -16.43 -15.54
C LEU A 269 -17.50 -15.58 -16.82
N GLY A 270 -18.72 -15.40 -17.34
CA GLY A 270 -18.96 -14.52 -18.48
C GLY A 270 -18.57 -13.06 -18.21
N THR A 271 -18.81 -12.54 -17.00
CA THR A 271 -18.32 -11.20 -16.62
C THR A 271 -16.80 -11.09 -16.66
N THR A 272 -16.09 -12.10 -16.14
CA THR A 272 -14.63 -12.13 -16.12
C THR A 272 -14.05 -12.20 -17.53
N PHE A 273 -14.62 -13.03 -18.41
CA PHE A 273 -14.19 -13.12 -19.80
C PHE A 273 -14.47 -11.83 -20.60
N LEU A 274 -15.57 -11.15 -20.31
CA LEU A 274 -15.87 -9.86 -20.91
C LEU A 274 -14.86 -8.77 -20.49
N ASP A 275 -14.61 -8.66 -19.18
CA ASP A 275 -13.87 -7.52 -18.61
C ASP A 275 -12.34 -7.72 -18.63
N GLU A 276 -11.84 -8.94 -18.38
CA GLU A 276 -10.40 -9.22 -18.29
C GLU A 276 -9.85 -9.78 -19.61
N HIS A 277 -10.54 -10.77 -20.21
CA HIS A 277 -10.09 -11.40 -21.46
C HIS A 277 -10.55 -10.67 -22.72
N HIS A 278 -11.44 -9.68 -22.60
CA HIS A 278 -12.03 -8.95 -23.72
C HIS A 278 -12.73 -9.87 -24.75
N ASP A 279 -13.20 -11.04 -24.30
CA ASP A 279 -13.87 -12.05 -25.12
C ASP A 279 -15.39 -11.98 -24.96
N ILE A 280 -16.01 -11.19 -25.83
CA ILE A 280 -17.46 -10.99 -25.86
C ILE A 280 -18.19 -12.28 -26.24
N GLN A 281 -17.62 -13.09 -27.13
CA GLN A 281 -18.29 -14.30 -27.63
C GLN A 281 -18.35 -15.37 -26.53
N ALA A 282 -17.26 -15.59 -25.81
CA ALA A 282 -17.23 -16.47 -24.65
C ALA A 282 -18.19 -15.97 -23.56
N ALA A 283 -18.20 -14.66 -23.27
CA ALA A 283 -19.11 -14.08 -22.29
C ALA A 283 -20.59 -14.36 -22.60
N LEU A 284 -21.01 -14.10 -23.85
CA LEU A 284 -22.37 -14.38 -24.30
C LEU A 284 -22.71 -15.87 -24.25
N GLN A 285 -21.77 -16.76 -24.62
CA GLN A 285 -21.97 -18.21 -24.52
C GLN A 285 -22.19 -18.66 -23.08
N TYR A 286 -21.39 -18.17 -22.14
CA TYR A 286 -21.56 -18.50 -20.72
C TYR A 286 -22.87 -17.94 -20.16
N TRP A 287 -23.27 -16.72 -20.54
CA TRP A 287 -24.55 -16.14 -20.12
C TRP A 287 -25.76 -16.89 -20.68
N ARG A 288 -25.72 -17.32 -21.96
CA ARG A 288 -26.74 -18.23 -22.53
C ARG A 288 -26.80 -19.56 -21.80
N ARG A 289 -25.63 -20.12 -21.44
CA ARG A 289 -25.55 -21.36 -20.66
C ARG A 289 -26.19 -21.22 -19.28
N ALA A 290 -25.96 -20.11 -18.60
CA ALA A 290 -26.60 -19.84 -17.31
C ALA A 290 -28.13 -19.73 -17.43
N ALA A 291 -28.63 -18.98 -18.43
CA ALA A 291 -30.06 -18.82 -18.66
C ALA A 291 -30.74 -20.17 -18.98
N THR A 292 -30.11 -21.02 -19.79
CA THR A 292 -30.62 -22.37 -20.08
C THR A 292 -30.63 -23.28 -18.86
N ILE A 293 -29.61 -23.22 -17.99
CA ILE A 293 -29.59 -23.98 -16.72
C ILE A 293 -30.75 -23.53 -15.81
N ARG A 294 -30.97 -22.22 -15.69
CA ARG A 294 -32.09 -21.66 -14.91
C ARG A 294 -33.44 -22.11 -15.44
N ALA A 295 -33.65 -22.03 -16.76
CA ALA A 295 -34.87 -22.47 -17.42
C ALA A 295 -35.13 -23.97 -17.23
N ALA A 296 -34.10 -24.82 -17.40
CA ALA A 296 -34.21 -26.26 -17.23
C ALA A 296 -34.52 -26.67 -15.78
N ALA A 297 -33.98 -25.94 -14.79
CA ALA A 297 -34.22 -26.20 -13.37
C ALA A 297 -35.50 -25.52 -12.83
N GLY A 298 -36.20 -24.71 -13.63
CA GLY A 298 -37.37 -23.94 -13.19
C GLY A 298 -37.05 -22.88 -12.13
N VAL A 299 -35.80 -22.40 -12.05
CA VAL A 299 -35.35 -21.44 -11.04
C VAL A 299 -35.34 -20.02 -11.61
N SER A 300 -36.12 -19.13 -11.00
CA SER A 300 -36.14 -17.72 -11.40
C SER A 300 -34.89 -16.98 -10.94
N LYS A 301 -34.38 -16.09 -11.80
CA LYS A 301 -33.29 -15.18 -11.48
C LYS A 301 -33.77 -14.05 -10.58
N VAL A 302 -33.11 -13.87 -9.44
CA VAL A 302 -33.32 -12.69 -8.58
C VAL A 302 -32.52 -11.54 -9.19
N VAL A 303 -33.15 -10.40 -9.47
CA VAL A 303 -32.49 -9.23 -10.08
C VAL A 303 -32.56 -8.05 -9.13
N LEU A 304 -31.47 -7.28 -9.07
CA LEU A 304 -31.40 -6.06 -8.25
C LEU A 304 -32.28 -4.94 -8.85
N PRO A 305 -32.87 -4.06 -8.01
CA PRO A 305 -33.64 -2.92 -8.50
C PRO A 305 -32.77 -1.95 -9.29
N ALA A 306 -33.39 -1.24 -10.25
CA ALA A 306 -32.72 -0.20 -11.03
C ALA A 306 -32.12 0.87 -10.12
N ARG A 307 -30.89 1.30 -10.43
CA ARG A 307 -30.19 2.37 -9.70
C ARG A 307 -29.63 3.39 -10.68
N SER A 308 -29.61 4.65 -10.24
CA SER A 308 -29.06 5.76 -11.02
C SER A 308 -27.58 5.54 -11.37
N ASN A 309 -26.80 4.91 -10.48
CA ASN A 309 -25.38 4.62 -10.68
C ASN A 309 -25.10 3.69 -11.89
N TYR A 310 -26.11 2.93 -12.32
CA TYR A 310 -26.06 2.06 -13.50
C TYR A 310 -26.98 2.56 -14.62
N GLN A 311 -27.26 3.87 -14.67
CA GLN A 311 -28.17 4.48 -15.65
C GLN A 311 -29.58 3.85 -15.64
N ASN A 312 -30.03 3.37 -14.46
CA ASN A 312 -31.28 2.63 -14.27
C ASN A 312 -31.37 1.33 -15.09
N ALA A 313 -30.24 0.78 -15.53
CA ALA A 313 -30.20 -0.53 -16.17
C ALA A 313 -30.65 -1.63 -15.21
N ILE A 314 -31.27 -2.67 -15.79
CA ILE A 314 -31.74 -3.86 -15.09
C ILE A 314 -31.06 -5.07 -15.73
N GLU A 315 -30.75 -6.06 -14.90
CA GLU A 315 -30.09 -7.27 -15.37
C GLU A 315 -31.02 -8.11 -16.23
N PHE A 316 -30.51 -8.68 -17.33
CA PHE A 316 -31.28 -9.59 -18.18
C PHE A 316 -31.72 -10.83 -17.39
N ARG A 317 -32.92 -11.32 -17.68
CA ARG A 317 -33.56 -12.48 -17.05
C ARG A 317 -33.64 -13.68 -17.98
N THR A 318 -33.84 -13.43 -19.26
CA THR A 318 -34.03 -14.47 -20.28
C THR A 318 -33.01 -14.37 -21.40
N VAL A 319 -32.96 -15.39 -22.25
CA VAL A 319 -32.06 -15.39 -23.41
C VAL A 319 -32.48 -14.31 -24.41
N GLU A 320 -33.77 -14.06 -24.56
CA GLU A 320 -34.31 -13.03 -25.46
C GLU A 320 -33.88 -11.63 -25.03
N GLU A 321 -33.95 -11.34 -23.72
CA GLU A 321 -33.44 -10.08 -23.17
C GLU A 321 -31.92 -9.95 -23.34
N LEU A 322 -31.18 -11.06 -23.24
CA LEU A 322 -29.74 -11.08 -23.49
C LEU A 322 -29.41 -10.77 -24.95
N GLU A 323 -30.12 -11.36 -25.92
CA GLU A 323 -29.89 -11.09 -27.34
C GLU A 323 -30.22 -9.63 -27.71
N ALA A 324 -31.19 -9.01 -27.02
CA ALA A 324 -31.51 -7.60 -27.22
C ALA A 324 -30.36 -6.66 -26.83
N VAL A 325 -29.54 -7.03 -25.85
CA VAL A 325 -28.37 -6.24 -25.39
C VAL A 325 -27.04 -6.71 -25.99
N ALA A 326 -27.01 -7.86 -26.67
CA ALA A 326 -25.79 -8.50 -27.19
C ALA A 326 -25.02 -7.66 -28.22
N THR A 327 -25.68 -6.71 -28.88
CA THR A 327 -25.07 -5.85 -29.91
C THR A 327 -24.44 -4.58 -29.33
N ASP A 328 -24.80 -4.19 -28.10
CA ASP A 328 -24.25 -3.00 -27.44
C ASP A 328 -23.24 -3.37 -26.35
N LEU A 329 -21.96 -3.15 -26.65
CA LEU A 329 -20.87 -3.39 -25.71
C LEU A 329 -20.99 -2.58 -24.42
N ASN A 330 -21.55 -1.36 -24.47
CA ASN A 330 -21.74 -0.56 -23.26
C ASN A 330 -22.78 -1.21 -22.34
N SER A 331 -23.91 -1.65 -22.91
CA SER A 331 -24.92 -2.42 -22.19
C SER A 331 -24.36 -3.72 -21.62
N LEU A 332 -23.56 -4.49 -22.38
CA LEU A 332 -22.94 -5.72 -21.87
C LEU A 332 -22.03 -5.47 -20.66
N ARG A 333 -21.24 -4.40 -20.69
CA ARG A 333 -20.39 -4.03 -19.54
C ARG A 333 -21.21 -3.57 -18.33
N THR A 334 -22.35 -2.91 -18.55
CA THR A 334 -23.29 -2.62 -17.45
C THR A 334 -23.91 -3.89 -16.88
N GLN A 335 -24.29 -4.86 -17.75
CA GLN A 335 -24.74 -6.19 -17.31
C GLN A 335 -23.67 -6.89 -16.46
N SER A 336 -22.40 -6.81 -16.86
CA SER A 336 -21.28 -7.33 -16.07
C SER A 336 -21.28 -6.78 -14.65
N LEU A 337 -21.35 -5.45 -14.48
CA LEU A 337 -21.38 -4.83 -13.16
C LEU A 337 -22.60 -5.25 -12.31
N LEU A 338 -23.77 -5.37 -12.93
CA LEU A 338 -25.00 -5.81 -12.25
C LEU A 338 -24.91 -7.27 -11.77
N ILE A 339 -24.41 -8.16 -12.63
CA ILE A 339 -24.14 -9.56 -12.29
C ILE A 339 -23.14 -9.64 -11.13
N CYS A 340 -22.05 -8.88 -11.21
CA CYS A 340 -21.02 -8.84 -10.17
C CYS A 340 -21.59 -8.38 -8.84
N GLU A 341 -22.36 -7.28 -8.81
CA GLU A 341 -22.93 -6.77 -7.56
C GLU A 341 -23.86 -7.81 -6.92
N ARG A 342 -24.68 -8.48 -7.74
CA ARG A 342 -25.61 -9.49 -7.26
C ARG A 342 -24.90 -10.71 -6.67
N ILE A 343 -23.89 -11.23 -7.36
CA ILE A 343 -23.23 -12.49 -6.98
C ILE A 343 -22.17 -12.28 -5.91
N LEU A 344 -21.30 -11.27 -6.07
CA LEU A 344 -20.21 -11.00 -5.13
C LEU A 344 -20.66 -10.17 -3.93
N GLY A 345 -21.69 -9.34 -4.11
CA GLY A 345 -22.11 -8.34 -3.14
C GLY A 345 -21.24 -7.08 -3.18
N THR A 346 -21.76 -6.02 -2.57
CA THR A 346 -21.15 -4.67 -2.58
C THR A 346 -19.88 -4.55 -1.74
N ALA A 347 -19.65 -5.47 -0.80
CA ALA A 347 -18.47 -5.46 0.07
C ALA A 347 -17.25 -6.16 -0.56
N HIS A 348 -17.42 -6.87 -1.67
CA HIS A 348 -16.38 -7.67 -2.30
C HIS A 348 -15.30 -6.82 -2.96
N LYS A 349 -14.02 -7.21 -2.83
CA LYS A 349 -12.90 -6.44 -3.40
C LYS A 349 -12.98 -6.33 -4.94
N ASP A 350 -13.31 -7.42 -5.63
CA ASP A 350 -13.35 -7.46 -7.08
C ASP A 350 -14.54 -6.66 -7.63
N MET A 351 -15.63 -6.53 -6.87
CA MET A 351 -16.74 -5.65 -7.25
C MET A 351 -16.30 -4.19 -7.26
N ILE A 352 -15.63 -3.74 -6.19
CA ILE A 352 -15.13 -2.36 -6.10
C ILE A 352 -14.05 -2.11 -7.16
N PHE A 353 -13.17 -3.09 -7.40
CA PHE A 353 -12.17 -2.99 -8.47
C PHE A 353 -12.82 -2.83 -9.85
N ARG A 354 -13.84 -3.64 -10.19
CA ARG A 354 -14.56 -3.56 -11.47
C ARG A 354 -15.28 -2.22 -11.65
N LEU A 355 -15.86 -1.63 -10.58
CA LEU A 355 -16.40 -0.27 -10.61
C LEU A 355 -15.33 0.77 -10.95
N MET A 356 -14.18 0.70 -10.28
CA MET A 356 -13.08 1.63 -10.51
C MET A 356 -12.52 1.50 -11.93
N TYR A 357 -12.30 0.27 -12.39
CA TYR A 357 -11.79 -0.01 -13.74
C TYR A 357 -12.75 0.46 -14.83
N ARG A 358 -14.06 0.19 -14.67
CA ARG A 358 -15.07 0.65 -15.62
C ARG A 358 -15.17 2.18 -15.65
N GLY A 359 -15.09 2.83 -14.49
CA GLY A 359 -15.04 4.30 -14.41
C GLY A 359 -13.82 4.87 -15.14
N ALA A 360 -12.64 4.26 -14.99
CA ALA A 360 -11.44 4.66 -15.74
C ALA A 360 -11.66 4.58 -17.25
N ALA A 361 -12.21 3.46 -17.75
CA ALA A 361 -12.54 3.32 -19.16
C ALA A 361 -13.55 4.37 -19.68
N TYR A 362 -14.49 4.82 -18.83
CA TYR A 362 -15.38 5.93 -19.15
C TYR A 362 -14.62 7.27 -19.23
N ALA A 363 -13.70 7.53 -18.31
CA ALA A 363 -12.87 8.74 -18.34
C ALA A 363 -11.98 8.78 -19.60
N ASP A 364 -11.38 7.67 -19.99
CA ASP A 364 -10.59 7.56 -21.24
C ASP A 364 -11.44 7.83 -22.48
N SER A 365 -12.73 7.48 -22.43
CA SER A 365 -13.71 7.75 -23.48
C SER A 365 -14.38 9.13 -23.35
N LEU A 366 -13.86 10.02 -22.50
CA LEU A 366 -14.38 11.36 -22.20
C LEU A 366 -15.81 11.39 -21.60
N GLN A 367 -16.31 10.25 -21.11
CA GLN A 367 -17.61 10.13 -20.45
C GLN A 367 -17.48 10.36 -18.94
N TYR A 368 -17.02 11.56 -18.55
CA TYR A 368 -16.64 11.86 -17.18
C TYR A 368 -17.78 11.66 -16.16
N GLN A 369 -19.03 12.02 -16.48
CA GLN A 369 -20.14 11.83 -15.55
C GLN A 369 -20.35 10.36 -15.18
N ASN A 370 -20.24 9.44 -16.15
CA ASN A 370 -20.35 8.00 -15.89
C ASN A 370 -19.20 7.51 -14.99
N CYS A 371 -17.99 8.05 -15.17
CA CYS A 371 -16.88 7.77 -14.28
C CYS A 371 -17.16 8.25 -12.85
N ILE A 372 -17.63 9.50 -12.71
CA ILE A 372 -17.97 10.10 -11.40
C ILE A 372 -19.03 9.27 -10.68
N ASP A 373 -20.10 8.88 -11.37
CA ASP A 373 -21.20 8.11 -10.78
C ASP A 373 -20.73 6.75 -10.23
N LEU A 374 -19.82 6.07 -10.95
CA LEU A 374 -19.24 4.79 -10.53
C LEU A 374 -18.20 4.94 -9.42
N TRP A 375 -17.28 5.91 -9.53
CA TRP A 375 -16.23 6.12 -8.54
C TRP A 375 -16.76 6.69 -7.23
N LEU A 376 -17.78 7.56 -7.28
CA LEU A 376 -18.47 8.04 -6.10
C LEU A 376 -19.23 6.90 -5.40
N TYR A 377 -19.88 6.02 -6.18
CA TYR A 377 -20.49 4.81 -5.62
C TYR A 377 -19.44 3.89 -4.98
N ALA A 378 -18.31 3.65 -5.64
CA ALA A 378 -17.21 2.88 -5.09
C ALA A 378 -16.68 3.50 -3.78
N LEU A 379 -16.55 4.82 -3.70
CA LEU A 379 -16.15 5.53 -2.48
C LEU A 379 -17.16 5.32 -1.35
N GLU A 380 -18.47 5.40 -1.64
CA GLU A 380 -19.53 5.15 -0.65
C GLU A 380 -19.49 3.72 -0.12
N LEU A 381 -19.30 2.73 -1.00
CA LEU A 381 -19.15 1.34 -0.59
C LEU A 381 -17.92 1.14 0.30
N ARG A 382 -16.80 1.77 -0.06
CA ARG A 382 -15.57 1.73 0.73
C ARG A 382 -15.73 2.38 2.08
N ILE A 383 -16.35 3.56 2.19
CA ILE A 383 -16.59 4.24 3.47
C ILE A 383 -17.55 3.44 4.37
N ARG A 384 -18.53 2.75 3.77
CA ARG A 384 -19.46 1.91 4.54
C ARG A 384 -18.78 0.66 5.10
N ARG A 385 -17.86 0.06 4.33
CA ARG A 385 -17.14 -1.16 4.71
C ARG A 385 -15.94 -0.87 5.61
N ASP A 386 -15.19 0.16 5.24
CA ASP A 386 -13.89 0.54 5.77
C ASP A 386 -13.94 2.02 6.20
N THR A 387 -13.05 2.45 7.10
CA THR A 387 -12.93 3.88 7.41
C THR A 387 -12.05 4.61 6.38
N LEU A 388 -12.01 5.95 6.43
CA LEU A 388 -11.07 6.75 5.63
C LEU A 388 -9.59 6.45 5.95
N LEU A 389 -9.31 5.73 7.05
CA LEU A 389 -7.96 5.35 7.46
C LEU A 389 -7.40 4.16 6.65
N PHE A 390 -8.20 3.53 5.78
CA PHE A 390 -7.73 2.45 4.90
C PHE A 390 -7.13 3.00 3.61
N ASN A 391 -6.04 2.39 3.14
CA ASN A 391 -5.32 2.83 1.94
C ASN A 391 -6.20 2.86 0.70
N GLU A 392 -7.02 1.82 0.49
CA GLU A 392 -7.83 1.72 -0.73
C GLU A 392 -8.93 2.79 -0.75
N THR A 393 -9.54 3.12 0.39
CA THR A 393 -10.52 4.21 0.52
C THR A 393 -9.87 5.56 0.23
N CYS A 394 -8.69 5.80 0.81
CA CYS A 394 -7.92 7.02 0.55
C CYS A 394 -7.55 7.14 -0.94
N PHE A 395 -7.13 6.04 -1.57
CA PHE A 395 -6.81 6.00 -2.99
C PHE A 395 -8.02 6.31 -3.87
N THR A 396 -9.18 5.71 -3.60
CA THR A 396 -10.41 5.99 -4.35
C THR A 396 -10.83 7.46 -4.21
N ALA A 397 -10.79 8.02 -3.00
CA ALA A 397 -11.08 9.44 -2.79
C ALA A 397 -10.12 10.33 -3.60
N GLN A 398 -8.82 10.06 -3.51
CA GLN A 398 -7.79 10.80 -4.23
C GLN A 398 -7.94 10.71 -5.75
N ALA A 399 -8.26 9.54 -6.29
CA ALA A 399 -8.50 9.35 -7.72
C ALA A 399 -9.68 10.22 -8.21
N LEU A 400 -10.77 10.26 -7.44
CA LEU A 400 -11.93 11.09 -7.76
C LEU A 400 -11.60 12.59 -7.75
N VAL A 401 -10.82 13.07 -6.77
CA VAL A 401 -10.38 14.47 -6.74
C VAL A 401 -9.46 14.81 -7.91
N ARG A 402 -8.56 13.89 -8.29
CA ARG A 402 -7.69 14.07 -9.45
C ARG A 402 -8.49 14.18 -10.75
N LEU A 403 -9.53 13.34 -10.91
CA LEU A 403 -10.46 13.45 -12.04
C LEU A 403 -11.12 14.83 -12.10
N TYR A 404 -11.58 15.35 -10.96
CA TYR A 404 -12.18 16.68 -10.90
C TYR A 404 -11.19 17.79 -11.27
N LEU A 405 -9.94 17.71 -10.82
CA LEU A 405 -8.91 18.68 -11.15
C LEU A 405 -8.56 18.64 -12.65
N ASP A 406 -8.45 17.44 -13.23
CA ASP A 406 -8.23 17.25 -14.66
C ASP A 406 -9.39 17.82 -15.50
N MET A 407 -10.64 17.62 -15.08
CA MET A 407 -11.81 18.23 -15.75
C MET A 407 -11.80 19.75 -15.67
N ILE A 408 -11.45 20.33 -14.51
CA ILE A 408 -11.33 21.79 -14.35
C ILE A 408 -10.24 22.35 -15.27
N ASP A 409 -9.10 21.67 -15.34
CA ASP A 409 -7.98 22.08 -16.21
C ASP A 409 -8.38 22.04 -17.69
N LYS A 410 -8.98 20.93 -18.14
CA LYS A 410 -9.51 20.77 -19.51
C LYS A 410 -10.59 21.79 -19.85
N HIS A 411 -11.47 22.11 -18.91
CA HIS A 411 -12.47 23.16 -19.08
C HIS A 411 -11.81 24.55 -19.22
N SER A 412 -10.85 24.86 -18.36
CA SER A 412 -10.14 26.15 -18.40
C SER A 412 -9.29 26.34 -19.67
N SER A 413 -8.78 25.23 -20.23
CA SER A 413 -8.05 25.19 -21.49
C SER A 413 -8.95 25.19 -22.73
N GLY A 414 -10.27 25.16 -22.55
CA GLY A 414 -11.26 25.11 -23.64
C GLY A 414 -11.36 23.76 -24.36
N VAL A 415 -10.73 22.71 -23.82
CA VAL A 415 -10.79 21.33 -24.36
C VAL A 415 -12.15 20.69 -24.08
N MET A 416 -12.82 21.09 -22.99
CA MET A 416 -14.12 20.56 -22.57
C MET A 416 -15.11 21.70 -22.27
N GLN A 417 -16.35 21.57 -22.74
CA GLN A 417 -17.39 22.57 -22.50
C GLN A 417 -18.00 22.46 -21.10
N ASP A 418 -18.33 21.25 -20.66
CA ASP A 418 -18.89 21.00 -19.34
C ASP A 418 -17.79 20.83 -18.30
N THR A 419 -18.10 21.17 -17.05
CA THR A 419 -17.22 20.97 -15.90
C THR A 419 -17.92 20.10 -14.85
N VAL A 420 -17.25 19.86 -13.73
CA VAL A 420 -17.77 19.04 -12.64
C VAL A 420 -19.04 19.66 -12.06
N ALA A 421 -20.10 18.86 -11.90
CA ALA A 421 -21.34 19.31 -11.29
C ALA A 421 -21.16 19.59 -9.79
N PHE A 422 -21.70 20.73 -9.32
CA PHE A 422 -21.62 21.12 -7.90
C PHE A 422 -22.12 20.04 -6.94
N ARG A 423 -23.24 19.40 -7.27
CA ARG A 423 -23.85 18.34 -6.45
C ARG A 423 -22.88 17.20 -6.17
N ASP A 424 -22.10 16.78 -7.17
CA ASP A 424 -21.23 15.60 -7.06
C ASP A 424 -19.95 15.94 -6.31
N ALA A 425 -19.37 17.11 -6.56
CA ALA A 425 -18.25 17.64 -5.78
C ALA A 425 -18.64 17.87 -4.30
N TYR A 426 -19.83 18.43 -4.06
CA TYR A 426 -20.35 18.66 -2.70
C TYR A 426 -20.62 17.34 -1.97
N ARG A 427 -21.26 16.37 -2.63
CA ARG A 427 -21.50 15.03 -2.07
C ARG A 427 -20.19 14.33 -1.72
N THR A 428 -19.19 14.41 -2.61
CA THR A 428 -17.85 13.87 -2.33
C THR A 428 -17.23 14.51 -1.10
N LEU A 429 -17.21 15.85 -1.03
CA LEU A 429 -16.64 16.54 0.14
C LEU A 429 -17.37 16.18 1.43
N ARG A 430 -18.72 16.13 1.40
CA ARG A 430 -19.55 15.75 2.54
C ARG A 430 -19.23 14.33 3.04
N LEU A 431 -19.13 13.35 2.14
CA LEU A 431 -18.74 11.98 2.49
C LEU A 431 -17.39 11.92 3.21
N LEU A 432 -16.42 12.74 2.81
CA LEU A 432 -15.12 12.78 3.46
C LEU A 432 -15.18 13.46 4.83
N ILE A 433 -15.86 14.60 4.91
CA ILE A 433 -15.98 15.41 6.12
C ILE A 433 -16.71 14.66 7.23
N ASP A 434 -17.84 14.01 6.91
CA ASP A 434 -18.70 13.33 7.88
C ASP A 434 -17.96 12.20 8.63
N GLN A 435 -16.89 11.65 8.04
CA GLN A 435 -16.06 10.59 8.63
C GLN A 435 -14.87 11.10 9.46
N LEU A 436 -14.54 12.39 9.39
CA LEU A 436 -13.38 12.95 10.11
C LEU A 436 -13.46 12.75 11.64
N PRO A 437 -14.61 12.99 12.32
CA PRO A 437 -14.69 12.81 13.77
C PRO A 437 -14.34 11.38 14.21
N SER A 438 -14.97 10.38 13.60
CA SER A 438 -14.73 8.96 13.90
C SER A 438 -13.29 8.56 13.63
N CYS A 439 -12.68 9.05 12.54
CA CYS A 439 -11.28 8.78 12.23
C CYS A 439 -10.32 9.39 13.27
N MET A 440 -10.60 10.63 13.72
CA MET A 440 -9.82 11.30 14.77
C MET A 440 -9.91 10.58 16.11
N GLU A 441 -11.07 10.02 16.46
CA GLU A 441 -11.24 9.20 17.67
C GLU A 441 -10.43 7.90 17.58
N LEU A 442 -10.50 7.20 16.45
CA LEU A 442 -9.73 5.96 16.23
C LEU A 442 -8.21 6.18 16.32
N LEU A 443 -7.72 7.34 15.87
CA LEU A 443 -6.30 7.69 15.94
C LEU A 443 -5.81 8.02 17.36
N ARG A 444 -6.71 8.16 18.34
CA ARG A 444 -6.36 8.33 19.76
C ARG A 444 -6.26 7.00 20.50
N LEU A 445 -6.83 5.92 19.97
CA LEU A 445 -6.82 4.59 20.58
C LEU A 445 -5.47 3.90 20.34
N GLN A 446 -4.94 3.23 21.36
CA GLN A 446 -3.68 2.47 21.28
C GLN A 446 -3.97 1.00 20.91
N PRO A 447 -3.12 0.35 20.07
CA PRO A 447 -1.92 0.89 19.44
C PRO A 447 -2.20 1.70 18.16
N VAL A 448 -1.49 2.81 17.96
CA VAL A 448 -1.65 3.64 16.74
C VAL A 448 -0.75 3.13 15.61
N HIS A 449 -1.36 2.70 14.51
CA HIS A 449 -0.64 2.25 13.32
C HIS A 449 -0.16 3.44 12.45
N LYS A 450 1.15 3.51 12.19
CA LYS A 450 1.76 4.55 11.32
C LYS A 450 1.08 4.69 9.95
N ARG A 451 0.59 3.58 9.39
CA ARG A 451 -0.12 3.56 8.11
C ARG A 451 -1.43 4.33 8.17
N HIS A 452 -2.22 4.18 9.25
CA HIS A 452 -3.46 4.93 9.44
C HIS A 452 -3.20 6.43 9.62
N GLN A 453 -2.14 6.80 10.35
CA GLN A 453 -1.72 8.21 10.47
C GLN A 453 -1.37 8.81 9.12
N SER A 454 -0.56 8.10 8.32
CA SER A 454 -0.21 8.53 6.97
C SER A 454 -1.46 8.71 6.09
N ASN A 455 -2.41 7.77 6.13
CA ASN A 455 -3.64 7.86 5.34
C ASN A 455 -4.52 9.04 5.78
N PHE A 456 -4.60 9.31 7.08
CA PHE A 456 -5.32 10.48 7.59
C PHE A 456 -4.70 11.79 7.09
N ASP A 457 -3.37 11.89 7.08
CA ASP A 457 -2.69 13.07 6.54
C ASP A 457 -2.99 13.26 5.06
N HIS A 458 -2.98 12.18 4.27
CA HIS A 458 -3.39 12.22 2.87
C HIS A 458 -4.86 12.64 2.73
N MET A 459 -5.74 12.17 3.61
CA MET A 459 -7.15 12.53 3.59
C MET A 459 -7.37 14.03 3.83
N LEU A 460 -6.62 14.67 4.73
CA LEU A 460 -6.69 16.12 4.91
C LEU A 460 -6.22 16.89 3.67
N LYS A 461 -5.21 16.36 2.95
CA LYS A 461 -4.83 16.91 1.64
C LYS A 461 -5.97 16.76 0.63
N VAL A 462 -6.59 15.59 0.53
CA VAL A 462 -7.76 15.33 -0.33
C VAL A 462 -8.90 16.31 -0.02
N VAL A 463 -9.22 16.52 1.25
CA VAL A 463 -10.24 17.50 1.69
C VAL A 463 -9.89 18.92 1.21
N THR A 464 -8.65 19.38 1.41
CA THR A 464 -8.27 20.72 0.92
C THR A 464 -8.35 20.84 -0.61
N HIS A 465 -7.97 19.81 -1.36
CA HIS A 465 -8.12 19.79 -2.81
C HIS A 465 -9.60 19.79 -3.24
N MET A 466 -10.49 19.12 -2.50
CA MET A 466 -11.92 19.22 -2.74
C MET A 466 -12.48 20.62 -2.47
N LEU A 467 -11.96 21.35 -1.48
CA LEU A 467 -12.30 22.77 -1.29
C LEU A 467 -11.87 23.60 -2.49
N PHE A 468 -10.68 23.32 -3.05
CA PHE A 468 -10.25 23.96 -4.29
C PHE A 468 -11.23 23.67 -5.42
N VAL A 469 -11.59 22.40 -5.65
CA VAL A 469 -12.55 22.00 -6.69
C VAL A 469 -13.88 22.76 -6.53
N LEU A 470 -14.49 22.75 -5.35
CA LEU A 470 -15.77 23.43 -5.09
C LEU A 470 -15.74 24.94 -5.39
N LEU A 471 -14.59 25.60 -5.19
CA LEU A 471 -14.44 27.03 -5.43
C LEU A 471 -14.18 27.39 -6.89
N HIS A 472 -13.80 26.42 -7.73
CA HIS A 472 -13.44 26.64 -9.15
C HIS A 472 -14.48 26.07 -10.13
N ILE A 473 -15.58 25.51 -9.62
CA ILE A 473 -16.73 25.08 -10.42
C ILE A 473 -17.86 26.12 -10.36
N PRO A 474 -18.74 26.19 -11.37
CA PRO A 474 -19.93 27.05 -11.34
C PRO A 474 -20.85 26.68 -10.17
N HIS A 475 -21.27 27.68 -9.41
CA HIS A 475 -22.16 27.51 -8.26
C HIS A 475 -23.08 28.73 -8.06
N ALA A 476 -24.26 28.49 -7.52
CA ALA A 476 -25.19 29.53 -7.07
C ALA A 476 -24.81 30.05 -5.67
N GLU A 477 -25.36 31.20 -5.27
CA GLU A 477 -25.12 31.76 -3.93
C GLU A 477 -25.61 30.81 -2.81
N GLU A 478 -26.78 30.19 -2.97
CA GLU A 478 -27.32 29.21 -2.01
C GLU A 478 -26.38 28.01 -1.81
N GLN A 479 -25.84 27.47 -2.91
CA GLN A 479 -24.85 26.40 -2.90
C GLN A 479 -23.56 26.80 -2.18
N ARG A 480 -23.13 28.06 -2.33
CA ARG A 480 -21.98 28.60 -1.59
C ARG A 480 -22.26 28.66 -0.09
N GLU A 481 -23.46 29.08 0.32
CA GLU A 481 -23.85 29.13 1.73
C GLU A 481 -23.89 27.73 2.38
N GLU A 482 -24.36 26.71 1.65
CA GLU A 482 -24.31 25.31 2.08
C GLU A 482 -22.87 24.85 2.31
N ALA A 483 -21.96 25.15 1.37
CA ALA A 483 -20.55 24.81 1.50
C ALA A 483 -19.88 25.50 2.70
N VAL A 484 -20.17 26.80 2.92
CA VAL A 484 -19.68 27.56 4.09
C VAL A 484 -20.15 26.93 5.39
N THR A 485 -21.42 26.53 5.48
CA THR A 485 -21.99 25.92 6.68
C THR A 485 -21.30 24.60 7.04
N MET A 486 -21.10 23.74 6.05
CA MET A 486 -20.39 22.47 6.21
C MET A 486 -18.94 22.69 6.65
N VAL A 487 -18.21 23.60 5.99
CA VAL A 487 -16.79 23.83 6.26
C VAL A 487 -16.55 24.54 7.59
N LYS A 488 -17.47 25.41 8.04
CA LYS A 488 -17.47 25.94 9.42
C LYS A 488 -17.50 24.82 10.47
N GLY A 489 -18.24 23.75 10.22
CA GLY A 489 -18.25 22.56 11.09
C GLY A 489 -16.87 21.91 11.19
N VAL A 490 -16.19 21.73 10.06
CA VAL A 490 -14.84 21.13 10.01
C VAL A 490 -13.78 22.02 10.63
N VAL A 491 -13.84 23.33 10.38
CA VAL A 491 -12.91 24.29 10.97
C VAL A 491 -13.01 24.26 12.51
N ARG A 492 -14.22 24.13 13.06
CA ARG A 492 -14.41 23.97 14.52
C ARG A 492 -13.89 22.64 15.06
N LEU A 493 -13.96 21.56 14.26
CA LEU A 493 -13.39 20.25 14.61
C LEU A 493 -11.85 20.31 14.70
N ASP A 494 -11.23 21.26 13.99
CA ASP A 494 -9.79 21.51 13.92
C ASP A 494 -8.96 20.24 13.61
N PRO A 495 -9.23 19.54 12.49
CA PRO A 495 -8.45 18.37 12.10
C PRO A 495 -7.00 18.80 11.80
N ARG A 496 -6.04 18.05 12.38
CA ARG A 496 -4.60 18.27 12.24
C ARG A 496 -3.94 17.06 11.63
N THR A 497 -2.94 17.27 10.77
CA THR A 497 -2.09 16.17 10.32
C THR A 497 -1.37 15.53 11.51
N CYS A 498 -1.32 14.21 11.54
CA CYS A 498 -0.56 13.42 12.49
C CYS A 498 0.93 13.71 12.37
N GLN A 499 1.43 13.92 11.16
CA GLN A 499 2.78 14.39 10.92
C GLN A 499 2.79 15.92 10.82
N GLY A 500 3.34 16.57 11.83
CA GLY A 500 3.63 18.01 11.82
C GLY A 500 2.51 18.91 12.30
N GLY A 501 1.31 18.41 12.62
CA GLY A 501 0.24 19.18 13.26
C GLY A 501 -0.38 20.27 12.38
N HIS A 502 -0.34 20.11 11.06
CA HIS A 502 -0.82 21.11 10.11
C HIS A 502 -2.36 21.15 10.10
N SER A 503 -2.95 22.34 10.27
CA SER A 503 -4.38 22.56 10.01
C SER A 503 -4.68 22.66 8.51
N LEU A 504 -5.96 22.64 8.14
CA LEU A 504 -6.39 22.90 6.76
C LEU A 504 -5.86 24.23 6.21
N LEU A 505 -5.77 25.27 7.06
CA LEU A 505 -5.22 26.56 6.65
C LEU A 505 -3.71 26.51 6.39
N HIS A 506 -2.96 25.68 7.14
CA HIS A 506 -1.55 25.42 6.82
C HIS A 506 -1.45 24.73 5.45
N LEU A 507 -2.20 23.65 5.24
CA LEU A 507 -2.18 22.89 4.00
C LEU A 507 -2.56 23.75 2.78
N ALA A 508 -3.51 24.67 2.93
CA ALA A 508 -3.90 25.61 1.87
C ALA A 508 -2.80 26.64 1.51
N ALA A 509 -1.95 26.98 2.48
CA ALA A 509 -0.83 27.91 2.30
C ALA A 509 0.49 27.21 1.90
N MET A 510 0.53 25.88 1.88
CA MET A 510 1.73 25.08 1.63
C MET A 510 1.78 24.55 0.20
N LYS A 511 2.92 24.73 -0.50
CA LYS A 511 3.13 24.07 -1.80
C LYS A 511 3.26 22.55 -1.69
N THR A 512 3.75 22.03 -0.56
CA THR A 512 3.92 20.58 -0.34
C THR A 512 2.58 19.85 -0.18
N ASN A 513 1.46 20.56 -0.21
CA ASN A 513 0.14 19.97 -0.30
C ASN A 513 -0.12 19.46 -1.72
N VAL A 514 0.50 18.33 -2.05
CA VAL A 514 0.36 17.64 -3.33
C VAL A 514 -0.21 16.26 -3.07
N LEU A 515 -1.07 15.79 -3.97
CA LEU A 515 -1.66 14.45 -3.95
C LEU A 515 -0.74 13.37 -4.54
N ASN A 516 0.60 13.49 -4.54
CA ASN A 516 1.47 12.51 -5.20
C ASN A 516 1.93 11.37 -4.29
N ASN A 517 1.90 10.15 -4.83
CA ASN A 517 2.75 9.02 -4.45
C ASN A 517 3.44 8.52 -5.74
N HIS A 518 4.72 8.17 -5.65
CA HIS A 518 5.67 7.99 -6.76
C HIS A 518 5.25 7.05 -7.92
N ALA A 519 5.80 7.41 -9.09
CA ALA A 519 6.23 6.58 -10.23
C ALA A 519 5.13 5.93 -11.09
N LEU A 520 4.65 6.65 -12.11
CA LEU A 520 4.50 6.12 -13.49
C LEU A 520 3.94 7.13 -14.50
N LEU A 521 3.51 8.32 -14.08
CA LEU A 521 3.15 9.40 -14.99
C LEU A 521 3.75 10.70 -14.46
N GLU A 522 4.79 11.20 -15.14
CA GLU A 522 5.19 12.60 -15.08
C GLU A 522 4.11 13.40 -15.80
N ASP A 523 2.92 13.50 -15.21
CA ASP A 523 1.90 14.38 -15.76
C ASP A 523 2.06 15.78 -15.19
N ASP A 524 2.10 16.73 -16.10
CA ASP A 524 2.14 18.19 -15.95
C ASP A 524 0.82 18.72 -15.33
N HIS A 525 0.31 18.01 -14.32
CA HIS A 525 -0.98 18.28 -13.71
C HIS A 525 -0.92 19.56 -12.87
N MET A 526 -2.01 20.32 -12.95
CA MET A 526 -2.29 21.48 -12.11
C MET A 526 -1.89 21.26 -10.66
N THR A 527 -1.01 22.11 -10.13
CA THR A 527 -0.69 22.17 -8.70
C THR A 527 -1.55 23.25 -8.05
N PRO A 528 -2.71 22.92 -7.46
CA PRO A 528 -3.65 23.94 -6.95
C PRO A 528 -3.10 24.73 -5.77
N PHE A 529 -2.12 24.17 -5.04
CA PHE A 529 -1.56 24.78 -3.84
C PHE A 529 -0.16 25.38 -4.05
N PRO A 530 0.12 26.55 -3.45
CA PRO A 530 -0.73 27.25 -2.47
C PRO A 530 -1.84 28.08 -3.16
N SER A 531 -3.04 28.12 -2.55
CA SER A 531 -4.27 28.66 -3.16
C SER A 531 -4.85 29.84 -2.37
N VAL A 532 -4.93 31.01 -3.01
CA VAL A 532 -5.56 32.21 -2.42
C VAL A 532 -7.04 31.97 -2.15
N ALA A 533 -7.76 31.36 -3.09
CA ALA A 533 -9.19 31.10 -2.97
C ALA A 533 -9.51 30.22 -1.74
N VAL A 534 -8.78 29.11 -1.57
CA VAL A 534 -8.98 28.21 -0.42
C VAL A 534 -8.59 28.87 0.90
N VAL A 535 -7.50 29.64 0.92
CA VAL A 535 -7.07 30.39 2.13
C VAL A 535 -8.13 31.41 2.53
N SER A 536 -8.61 32.24 1.61
CA SER A 536 -9.67 33.22 1.87
C SER A 536 -10.95 32.55 2.37
N PHE A 537 -11.38 31.47 1.71
CA PHE A 537 -12.58 30.74 2.06
C PHE A 537 -12.49 30.10 3.46
N LEU A 538 -11.35 29.51 3.82
CA LEU A 538 -11.14 28.96 5.17
C LEU A 538 -11.18 30.06 6.24
N LEU A 539 -10.62 31.24 5.96
CA LEU A 539 -10.67 32.39 6.87
C LEU A 539 -12.10 32.92 7.03
N GLU A 540 -12.89 32.99 5.95
CA GLU A 540 -14.32 33.31 6.00
C GLU A 540 -15.12 32.29 6.83
N CYS A 541 -14.70 31.01 6.80
CA CYS A 541 -15.27 29.95 7.63
C CYS A 541 -14.78 30.00 9.10
N GLY A 542 -13.95 30.98 9.47
CA GLY A 542 -13.47 31.18 10.83
C GLY A 542 -12.20 30.39 11.18
N ALA A 543 -11.39 30.02 10.19
CA ALA A 543 -10.13 29.32 10.46
C ALA A 543 -9.17 30.19 11.27
N PRO A 544 -8.56 29.66 12.34
CA PRO A 544 -7.64 30.42 13.19
C PRO A 544 -6.36 30.80 12.41
N VAL A 545 -6.25 32.08 12.03
CA VAL A 545 -5.14 32.62 11.21
C VAL A 545 -3.76 32.43 11.85
N ASN A 546 -3.70 32.45 13.18
CA ASN A 546 -2.47 32.30 13.97
C ASN A 546 -2.33 30.91 14.61
N ALA A 547 -3.07 29.91 14.12
CA ALA A 547 -2.89 28.54 14.58
C ALA A 547 -1.45 28.08 14.38
N THR A 548 -0.92 27.29 15.31
CA THR A 548 0.41 26.71 15.21
C THR A 548 0.34 25.24 14.88
N ASN A 549 1.36 24.77 14.16
CA ASN A 549 1.63 23.35 13.98
C ASN A 549 2.56 22.83 15.11
N ASP A 550 3.01 21.57 15.03
CA ASP A 550 3.87 20.96 16.08
C ASP A 550 5.21 21.68 16.29
N LYS A 551 5.67 22.40 15.26
CA LYS A 551 6.90 23.19 15.28
C LYS A 551 6.67 24.65 15.66
N GLY A 552 5.45 25.03 16.07
CA GLY A 552 5.10 26.42 16.36
C GLY A 552 4.96 27.30 15.11
N SER A 553 5.05 26.74 13.90
CA SER A 553 4.90 27.48 12.64
C SER A 553 3.44 27.83 12.40
N SER A 554 3.16 29.07 12.01
CA SER A 554 1.84 29.53 11.60
C SER A 554 1.63 29.39 10.08
N PRO A 555 0.39 29.47 9.56
CA PRO A 555 0.14 29.50 8.11
C PRO A 555 0.89 30.64 7.42
N LEU A 556 1.00 31.81 8.07
CA LEU A 556 1.79 32.94 7.58
C LEU A 556 3.28 32.60 7.49
N PHE A 557 3.82 31.87 8.47
CA PHE A 557 5.20 31.39 8.40
C PHE A 557 5.41 30.47 7.20
N MET A 558 4.49 29.51 6.98
CA MET A 558 4.58 28.60 5.83
C MET A 558 4.54 29.35 4.50
N ALA A 559 3.63 30.32 4.36
CA ALA A 559 3.52 31.16 3.16
C ALA A 559 4.72 32.08 2.91
N SER A 560 5.51 32.38 3.95
CA SER A 560 6.67 33.28 3.87
C SER A 560 7.95 32.62 3.33
N GLN A 561 7.96 31.30 3.15
CA GLN A 561 9.16 30.56 2.73
C GLN A 561 9.50 30.81 1.24
N ASP A 562 10.80 30.86 0.91
CA ASP A 562 11.28 31.32 -0.42
C ASP A 562 10.94 30.39 -1.58
N LEU A 563 10.78 29.08 -1.34
CA LEU A 563 10.41 28.09 -2.34
C LEU A 563 8.94 28.29 -2.77
N LEU A 564 8.75 29.24 -3.68
CA LEU A 564 7.49 29.61 -4.35
C LEU A 564 6.49 30.43 -3.50
N PHE A 565 7.03 31.49 -2.89
CA PHE A 565 6.27 32.62 -2.34
C PHE A 565 5.22 33.16 -3.31
N LYS A 566 3.97 33.31 -2.84
CA LYS A 566 2.90 34.06 -3.49
C LYS A 566 2.49 35.24 -2.60
N GLN A 567 2.67 36.47 -3.09
CA GLN A 567 2.41 37.69 -2.32
C GLN A 567 0.96 37.77 -1.85
N GLU A 568 0.02 37.42 -2.72
CA GLU A 568 -1.44 37.47 -2.46
C GLU A 568 -1.85 36.67 -1.22
N ILE A 569 -1.25 35.49 -1.03
CA ILE A 569 -1.57 34.63 0.13
C ILE A 569 -1.11 35.29 1.43
N VAL A 570 0.09 35.89 1.41
CA VAL A 570 0.62 36.62 2.57
C VAL A 570 -0.22 37.84 2.87
N GLU A 571 -0.66 38.59 1.85
CA GLU A 571 -1.55 39.74 2.05
C GLU A 571 -2.89 39.33 2.68
N VAL A 572 -3.51 38.25 2.19
CA VAL A 572 -4.78 37.75 2.73
C VAL A 572 -4.61 37.32 4.20
N LEU A 573 -3.55 36.56 4.51
CA LEU A 573 -3.26 36.13 5.89
C LEU A 573 -2.99 37.32 6.81
N LEU A 574 -2.25 38.34 6.35
CA LEU A 574 -1.97 39.55 7.13
C LEU A 574 -3.24 40.39 7.37
N LYS A 575 -4.07 40.58 6.34
CA LYS A 575 -5.36 41.29 6.46
C LYS A 575 -6.31 40.59 7.43
N ALA A 576 -6.26 39.26 7.48
CA ALA A 576 -7.04 38.46 8.42
C ALA A 576 -6.47 38.41 9.85
N GLY A 577 -5.36 39.12 10.13
CA GLY A 577 -4.77 39.22 11.47
C GLY A 577 -3.60 38.27 11.74
N GLY A 578 -2.97 37.75 10.67
CA GLY A 578 -1.75 36.94 10.76
C GLY A 578 -0.59 37.70 11.42
N HIS A 579 0.00 37.13 12.46
CA HIS A 579 1.00 37.82 13.28
C HIS A 579 2.42 37.63 12.72
N VAL A 580 3.05 38.74 12.30
CA VAL A 580 4.38 38.72 11.64
C VAL A 580 5.54 38.28 12.53
N ASP A 581 5.36 38.33 13.85
CA ASP A 581 6.39 37.96 14.84
C ASP A 581 6.12 36.67 15.59
N GLN A 582 5.13 35.89 15.18
CA GLN A 582 4.91 34.59 15.80
C GLN A 582 6.13 33.69 15.57
N VAL A 583 6.83 33.33 16.64
CA VAL A 583 8.06 32.55 16.56
C VAL A 583 7.78 31.05 16.44
N THR A 584 8.56 30.39 15.60
CA THR A 584 8.63 28.92 15.54
C THR A 584 9.43 28.38 16.73
N ALA A 585 9.40 27.07 16.94
CA ALA A 585 10.26 26.38 17.90
C ALA A 585 11.78 26.56 17.61
N SER A 586 12.16 26.89 16.36
CA SER A 586 13.53 27.24 15.98
C SER A 586 13.90 28.71 16.24
N GLY A 587 12.93 29.54 16.66
CA GLY A 587 13.10 30.98 16.84
C GLY A 587 13.04 31.80 15.54
N ASP A 588 12.61 31.18 14.43
CA ASP A 588 12.36 31.90 13.19
C ASP A 588 10.98 32.56 13.20
N ARG A 589 10.80 33.60 12.39
CA ARG A 589 9.57 34.38 12.34
C ARG A 589 9.23 34.82 10.92
N PRO A 590 7.94 34.96 10.58
CA PRO A 590 7.53 35.40 9.25
C PRO A 590 8.18 36.72 8.83
N SER A 591 8.30 37.69 9.75
CA SER A 591 8.90 38.99 9.48
C SER A 591 10.35 38.93 9.01
N LYS A 592 11.11 37.89 9.42
CA LYS A 592 12.48 37.66 8.95
C LYS A 592 12.47 37.14 7.51
N ASN A 593 11.67 36.10 7.23
CA ASN A 593 11.58 35.50 5.90
C ASN A 593 11.07 36.51 4.86
N LEU A 594 10.00 37.25 5.19
CA LEU A 594 9.42 38.26 4.30
C LEU A 594 10.39 39.41 3.97
N ARG A 595 11.25 39.82 4.90
CA ARG A 595 12.28 40.86 4.63
C ARG A 595 13.41 40.37 3.73
N LEU A 596 13.75 39.09 3.85
CA LEU A 596 14.83 38.47 3.08
C LEU A 596 14.38 38.08 1.67
N ASN A 597 13.07 37.93 1.45
CA ASN A 597 12.53 37.50 0.17
C ASN A 597 12.43 38.67 -0.83
N PRO A 598 13.18 38.63 -1.95
CA PRO A 598 13.21 39.72 -2.93
C PRO A 598 11.89 39.90 -3.69
N LYS A 599 10.97 38.92 -3.63
CA LYS A 599 9.65 38.98 -4.28
C LYS A 599 8.58 39.62 -3.40
N CYS A 600 8.89 39.92 -2.13
CA CYS A 600 7.93 40.49 -1.19
C CYS A 600 7.95 42.03 -1.24
N HIS A 601 6.86 42.63 -1.71
CA HIS A 601 6.70 44.10 -1.74
C HIS A 601 5.86 44.64 -0.56
N ILE A 602 5.55 43.79 0.42
CA ILE A 602 4.68 44.15 1.54
C ILE A 602 5.48 44.90 2.61
N SER A 603 5.03 46.11 2.97
CA SER A 603 5.60 46.84 4.11
C SER A 603 5.20 46.18 5.43
N ILE A 604 6.11 45.41 6.03
CA ILE A 604 5.90 44.72 7.32
C ILE A 604 5.69 45.72 8.48
N LEU A 605 6.17 46.96 8.34
CA LEU A 605 5.95 48.01 9.33
C LEU A 605 4.46 48.30 9.54
N ASN A 606 3.64 48.17 8.49
CA ASN A 606 2.19 48.38 8.57
C ASN A 606 1.49 47.34 9.46
N TYR A 607 2.16 46.20 9.72
CA TYR A 607 1.65 45.09 10.51
C TYR A 607 2.42 44.90 11.83
N THR A 608 3.31 45.84 12.18
CA THR A 608 4.09 45.80 13.43
C THR A 608 3.52 46.83 14.41
N SER A 609 2.86 46.39 15.48
CA SER A 609 2.34 47.29 16.50
C SER A 609 3.39 47.66 17.57
N LEU A 610 3.16 48.73 18.32
CA LEU A 610 3.97 49.08 19.50
C LEU A 610 4.03 47.92 20.51
N LYS A 611 2.93 47.19 20.66
CA LYS A 611 2.85 45.99 21.50
C LYS A 611 3.83 44.91 21.04
N CYS A 612 3.96 44.70 19.72
CA CYS A 612 4.93 43.76 19.15
C CYS A 612 6.37 44.19 19.46
N LEU A 613 6.67 45.48 19.33
CA LEU A 613 7.99 46.04 19.64
C LEU A 613 8.35 45.85 21.13
N ALA A 614 7.41 46.13 22.03
CA ALA A 614 7.58 45.91 23.46
C ALA A 614 7.82 44.43 23.79
N ALA A 615 7.02 43.52 23.22
CA ALA A 615 7.17 42.08 23.41
C ALA A 615 8.55 41.57 22.93
N ARG A 616 9.03 42.04 21.77
CA ARG A 616 10.39 41.74 21.28
C ARG A 616 11.48 42.17 22.25
N VAL A 617 11.35 43.35 22.87
CA VAL A 617 12.33 43.85 23.85
C VAL A 617 12.31 42.99 25.11
N ILE A 618 11.12 42.66 25.62
CA ILE A 618 10.94 41.78 26.78
C ILE A 618 11.64 40.43 26.54
N GLN A 619 11.40 39.81 25.38
CA GLN A 619 12.00 38.53 25.03
C GLN A 619 13.51 38.62 24.80
N LYS A 620 13.96 39.64 24.05
CA LYS A 620 15.39 39.86 23.75
C LYS A 620 16.22 40.03 25.02
N HIS A 621 15.69 40.74 26.02
CA HIS A 621 16.38 41.02 27.28
C HIS A 621 15.97 40.07 28.43
N ARG A 622 15.14 39.07 28.16
CA ARG A 622 14.62 38.10 29.15
C ARG A 622 14.03 38.77 30.40
N ILE A 623 13.29 39.85 30.18
CA ILE A 623 12.65 40.62 31.26
C ILE A 623 11.52 39.77 31.86
N PRO A 624 11.46 39.55 33.19
CA PRO A 624 10.35 38.84 33.82
C PRO A 624 9.03 39.58 33.58
N TYR A 625 8.02 38.88 33.08
CA TYR A 625 6.72 39.47 32.75
C TYR A 625 5.51 38.71 33.30
N ALA A 626 5.67 37.45 33.71
CA ALA A 626 4.58 36.66 34.28
C ALA A 626 4.13 37.23 35.64
N GLY A 627 2.85 37.51 35.80
CA GLY A 627 2.29 38.18 36.99
C GLY A 627 2.46 39.71 37.01
N GLU A 628 3.34 40.25 36.15
CA GLU A 628 3.63 41.69 36.05
C GLU A 628 2.79 42.37 34.95
N VAL A 629 2.48 41.64 33.88
CA VAL A 629 1.56 42.10 32.82
C VAL A 629 0.20 41.42 32.95
N PRO A 630 -0.90 42.03 32.49
CA PRO A 630 -2.20 41.38 32.45
C PRO A 630 -2.12 39.98 31.79
N LYS A 631 -2.78 38.97 32.37
CA LYS A 631 -2.71 37.57 31.91
C LYS A 631 -2.93 37.37 30.40
N HIS A 632 -3.80 38.17 29.78
CA HIS A 632 -4.06 38.09 28.33
C HIS A 632 -2.87 38.61 27.48
N LEU A 633 -1.97 39.40 28.06
CA LEU A 633 -0.73 39.87 27.45
C LEU A 633 0.42 38.88 27.62
N GLU A 634 0.42 38.05 28.65
CA GLU A 634 1.46 37.03 28.86
C GLU A 634 1.54 36.06 27.67
N ALA A 635 0.38 35.62 27.17
CA ALA A 635 0.32 34.76 25.97
C ALA A 635 0.84 35.49 24.72
N PHE A 636 0.60 36.80 24.61
CA PHE A 636 1.09 37.62 23.50
C PHE A 636 2.60 37.82 23.55
N VAL A 637 3.17 38.07 24.73
CA VAL A 637 4.62 38.17 24.93
C VAL A 637 5.27 36.81 24.66
N LYS A 638 4.67 35.71 25.14
CA LYS A 638 5.15 34.34 24.89
C LYS A 638 5.15 33.95 23.41
N MET A 639 4.26 34.53 22.61
CA MET A 639 4.19 34.31 21.15
C MET A 639 5.35 34.95 20.38
N HIS A 640 5.97 36.00 20.94
CA HIS A 640 7.17 36.67 20.41
C HIS A 640 8.43 36.04 21.01
#